data_AF-A0A4Y8VQR1-F1
#
_entry.id   AF-A0A4Y8VQR1-F1
#
_cell.length_a   1.000
_cell.length_b   1.000
_cell.length_c   1.000
_cell.angle_alpha   90.00
_cell.angle_beta   90.00
_cell.angle_gamma   90.00
#
_symmetry.space_group_name_H-M   'P 1'
#
loop_
_entity.id
_entity.type
_entity.pdbx_description
1 polymer ?
#
loop_
_entity_poly.entity_id
_entity_poly.type
_entity_poly.pdbx_seq_one_letter_code
_entity_poly.pdbx_strand_id
1 'polypeptide(L)'
;MQKRKLFLTCLLAASLSMFADNTSQTVKEVTGSVTLDGEVDYHISSTTPFATTGSINITNTDHATVIFDNLLPSKAVKFLSNVKINGEAAKNGSNCQLRIYNAGAMILPYSGNQPLTIFTEADFGGQSSHNFVVNTKYNLTTSNKTFNNHIRSFILKRGYMVCLATQGDGTGYSRVFIADKADKKINLPSVSKPLNGRVSYIRISKWNDVHKRGWAGFWNNDVQEKFKTGWAYNWDASIHDDWVDREYVTQHHHEGWPGIADVGNNSGSANILGNNEPDNKADDKEQDIDVKNVLANWPQMMATGRRLGSPAVAGDYNWLYEFIDSVDARGWRCDFIAVHAYWYKDQPGWKSQLESISKRCGGRPIWITEMNYGANWTGWPGSDTKGTDANYAIELQHMGPVLDYLNDAPYIERYAFYNNVQECRFAIAGDKLTPIGEKYAALAPKLAYNSDYEYVPRNPRTYNPSDLTVSFVPRTKTCTMTFKNHSGEFVDDIMVERKKGKFGEWKCVSHLEAVEDTARTYSYQEKVEEAGNYFYRIHVIDFLGRDRLSSEVANTVNGSEGSADFQWGTMSAANDEDVYSFYEHGFESIPAVVFGGTTSVNPTTHAQEVVNAVTTSYFTSKFFPWNALESDPNKFNGTEHASFIVAKPGNGTLGSLHYETGLITDEAGKMVRVGGDTIEYKFKQPFAEAPVVFVTPISTLKYPVKARAWEITKDGFKVVLTRQVEASKFGKAIVKQRVSFFAIEKGSTTAFDKIISVGNQDMEFLNNYNRFQLNFGKELNNPKLIFQYQSFNRPLLSLLRLIDLDDLYKTKSYANLRVFADTSDPNKTISKIKPISETVGWMAISDNESAGTGIQNVAGGETADLSVEVNGGMVNVRDAKATAVAVYTASGAKVASANFQGGEAHFDLASLPAGILVIKVNSGKFSKLVIRR
;
A
#
# COMPACT_ATOMS: atom_id res chain seq x y z
N MET A 1 -6.47 29.42 -35.51
CA MET A 1 -5.70 28.21 -35.88
C MET A 1 -5.84 27.20 -34.74
N GLN A 2 -6.87 26.35 -34.61
CA GLN A 2 -7.56 25.51 -35.61
C GLN A 2 -6.56 24.84 -36.56
N LYS A 3 -5.98 23.71 -36.10
CA LYS A 3 -5.48 22.54 -36.86
C LYS A 3 -4.53 21.73 -35.96
N ARG A 4 -5.08 20.95 -35.01
CA ARG A 4 -4.43 19.80 -34.32
C ARG A 4 -5.40 19.05 -33.38
N LYS A 5 -6.64 18.83 -33.83
CA LYS A 5 -7.67 18.03 -33.12
C LYS A 5 -8.39 17.05 -34.07
N LEU A 6 -7.67 16.42 -35.01
CA LEU A 6 -8.29 15.50 -35.97
C LEU A 6 -7.45 14.25 -36.27
N PHE A 7 -6.64 13.78 -35.31
CA PHE A 7 -5.85 12.55 -35.45
C PHE A 7 -5.87 11.66 -34.20
N LEU A 8 -6.95 11.71 -33.41
CA LEU A 8 -7.13 10.84 -32.25
C LEU A 8 -8.60 10.45 -32.04
N THR A 9 -9.28 10.07 -33.13
CA THR A 9 -10.68 9.60 -33.06
C THR A 9 -10.98 8.41 -33.99
N CYS A 10 -9.96 7.72 -34.52
CA CYS A 10 -10.17 6.53 -35.36
C CYS A 10 -9.32 5.31 -34.96
N LEU A 11 -8.79 5.25 -33.73
CA LEU A 11 -7.98 4.11 -33.25
C LEU A 11 -8.33 3.68 -31.81
N LEU A 12 -9.60 3.84 -31.43
CA LEU A 12 -10.21 3.25 -30.22
C LEU A 12 -11.51 2.50 -30.56
N ALA A 13 -11.56 1.93 -31.77
CA ALA A 13 -12.62 1.05 -32.26
C ALA A 13 -12.00 -0.27 -32.75
N ALA A 14 -11.25 -0.92 -31.87
CA ALA A 14 -10.83 -2.31 -31.95
C ALA A 14 -10.67 -2.75 -30.49
N SER A 15 -11.40 -3.70 -29.92
CA SER A 15 -12.36 -4.67 -30.44
C SER A 15 -13.26 -5.05 -29.26
N LEU A 16 -14.36 -4.31 -29.05
CA LEU A 16 -15.52 -4.88 -28.38
C LEU A 16 -16.34 -5.52 -29.48
N SER A 17 -15.99 -6.74 -29.86
CA SER A 17 -16.95 -7.65 -30.47
C SER A 17 -17.99 -8.00 -29.41
N MET A 18 -18.86 -7.04 -29.08
CA MET A 18 -20.18 -7.36 -28.57
C MET A 18 -20.90 -8.05 -29.73
N PHE A 19 -20.82 -9.38 -29.76
CA PHE A 19 -21.76 -10.14 -30.57
C PHE A 19 -23.16 -9.78 -30.07
N ALA A 20 -24.06 -9.52 -31.03
CA ALA A 20 -25.44 -9.19 -30.71
C ALA A 20 -26.10 -10.38 -30.00
N ASP A 21 -27.10 -10.10 -29.17
CA ASP A 21 -28.01 -11.13 -28.68
C ASP A 21 -28.59 -11.91 -29.88
N ASN A 22 -28.93 -13.18 -29.68
CA ASN A 22 -29.61 -13.98 -30.70
C ASN A 22 -30.80 -13.24 -31.31
N THR A 23 -31.00 -13.39 -32.61
CA THR A 23 -32.22 -12.88 -33.26
C THR A 23 -33.43 -13.68 -32.79
N SER A 24 -34.56 -13.02 -32.47
CA SER A 24 -35.78 -13.71 -32.06
C SER A 24 -36.69 -13.94 -33.26
N GLN A 25 -37.16 -15.17 -33.43
CA GLN A 25 -38.15 -15.56 -34.44
C GLN A 25 -39.31 -16.27 -33.76
N THR A 26 -40.54 -15.77 -33.91
CA THR A 26 -41.73 -16.39 -33.33
C THR A 26 -42.62 -16.99 -34.40
N VAL A 27 -43.05 -18.24 -34.18
CA VAL A 27 -44.10 -18.92 -34.94
C VAL A 27 -45.20 -19.41 -34.02
N LYS A 28 -46.42 -19.50 -34.54
CA LYS A 28 -47.52 -20.11 -33.77
C LYS A 28 -47.29 -21.62 -33.61
N GLU A 29 -46.99 -22.30 -34.71
CA GLU A 29 -46.81 -23.74 -34.81
C GLU A 29 -45.81 -24.03 -35.93
N VAL A 30 -45.01 -25.09 -35.77
CA VAL A 30 -44.08 -25.60 -36.79
C VAL A 30 -44.84 -26.55 -37.70
N THR A 31 -45.13 -26.11 -38.93
CA THR A 31 -45.96 -26.86 -39.88
C THR A 31 -45.16 -27.74 -40.84
N GLY A 32 -43.86 -27.49 -41.02
CA GLY A 32 -42.95 -28.26 -41.87
C GLY A 32 -41.55 -28.39 -41.25
N SER A 33 -40.60 -28.92 -42.01
CA SER A 33 -39.20 -29.05 -41.58
C SER A 33 -38.50 -27.69 -41.55
N VAL A 34 -37.86 -27.37 -40.43
CA VAL A 34 -37.06 -26.15 -40.22
C VAL A 34 -35.64 -26.53 -39.80
N THR A 35 -34.63 -25.91 -40.41
CA THR A 35 -33.23 -26.03 -39.97
C THR A 35 -32.81 -24.72 -39.33
N LEU A 36 -32.21 -24.77 -38.14
CA LEU A 36 -31.69 -23.61 -37.41
C LEU A 36 -30.16 -23.62 -37.46
N ASP A 37 -29.61 -22.86 -38.41
CA ASP A 37 -28.16 -22.70 -38.67
C ASP A 37 -27.61 -21.31 -38.32
N GLY A 38 -28.48 -20.32 -38.10
CA GLY A 38 -28.14 -18.98 -37.60
C GLY A 38 -28.12 -18.85 -36.08
N GLU A 39 -27.81 -17.64 -35.59
CA GLU A 39 -27.90 -17.23 -34.19
C GLU A 39 -29.35 -16.82 -33.87
N VAL A 40 -30.19 -17.78 -33.48
CA VAL A 40 -31.64 -17.59 -33.37
C VAL A 40 -32.24 -18.17 -32.09
N ASP A 41 -33.09 -17.39 -31.44
CA ASP A 41 -34.08 -17.83 -30.46
C ASP A 41 -35.40 -18.09 -31.20
N TYR A 42 -35.68 -19.36 -31.48
CA TYR A 42 -36.86 -19.80 -32.24
C TYR A 42 -38.01 -20.13 -31.30
N HIS A 43 -38.92 -19.16 -31.14
CA HIS A 43 -40.09 -19.23 -30.27
C HIS A 43 -41.28 -19.91 -30.95
N ILE A 44 -41.93 -20.81 -30.22
CA ILE A 44 -43.16 -21.48 -30.62
C ILE A 44 -44.23 -21.16 -29.56
N SER A 45 -45.25 -20.42 -29.98
CA SER A 45 -46.22 -19.85 -29.04
C SER A 45 -47.39 -20.80 -28.71
N SER A 46 -47.66 -21.81 -29.54
CA SER A 46 -48.75 -22.77 -29.31
C SER A 46 -48.38 -23.85 -28.29
N THR A 47 -49.37 -24.31 -27.52
CA THR A 47 -49.26 -25.52 -26.68
C THR A 47 -49.29 -26.82 -27.48
N THR A 48 -49.63 -26.76 -28.77
CA THR A 48 -49.42 -27.80 -29.77
C THR A 48 -48.36 -27.29 -30.77
N PRO A 49 -47.07 -27.52 -30.50
CA PRO A 49 -45.99 -26.81 -31.18
C PRO A 49 -45.68 -27.34 -32.58
N PHE A 50 -46.09 -28.57 -32.91
CA PHE A 50 -45.80 -29.22 -34.19
C PHE A 50 -47.07 -29.76 -34.84
N ALA A 51 -47.26 -29.47 -36.13
CA ALA A 51 -48.18 -30.20 -36.99
C ALA A 51 -47.60 -31.58 -37.35
N THR A 52 -48.38 -32.43 -38.03
CA THR A 52 -47.96 -33.80 -38.41
C THR A 52 -46.63 -33.85 -39.18
N THR A 53 -46.36 -32.86 -40.03
CA THR A 53 -45.12 -32.74 -40.82
C THR A 53 -44.07 -31.81 -40.20
N GLY A 54 -44.36 -31.25 -39.02
CA GLY A 54 -43.49 -30.30 -38.34
C GLY A 54 -42.28 -30.97 -37.70
N SER A 55 -41.09 -30.44 -37.99
CA SER A 55 -39.85 -30.86 -37.31
C SER A 55 -38.81 -29.74 -37.31
N ILE A 56 -37.92 -29.74 -36.31
CA ILE A 56 -36.78 -28.82 -36.23
C ILE A 56 -35.48 -29.62 -36.22
N ASN A 57 -34.48 -29.17 -36.96
CA ASN A 57 -33.09 -29.62 -36.83
C ASN A 57 -32.20 -28.43 -36.44
N ILE A 58 -31.62 -28.48 -35.24
CA ILE A 58 -30.68 -27.47 -34.75
C ILE A 58 -29.28 -27.86 -35.21
N THR A 59 -28.68 -27.08 -36.11
CA THR A 59 -27.31 -27.32 -36.61
C THR A 59 -26.30 -26.33 -36.06
N ASN A 60 -26.73 -25.13 -35.67
CA ASN A 60 -25.89 -24.21 -34.91
C ASN A 60 -26.01 -24.49 -33.41
N THR A 61 -25.25 -25.49 -32.93
CA THR A 61 -25.32 -25.95 -31.53
C THR A 61 -24.64 -25.02 -30.53
N ASP A 62 -23.94 -23.99 -31.00
CA ASP A 62 -23.32 -22.99 -30.13
C ASP A 62 -24.29 -21.85 -29.79
N HIS A 63 -25.20 -21.51 -30.70
CA HIS A 63 -26.02 -20.30 -30.58
C HIS A 63 -27.52 -20.52 -30.76
N ALA A 64 -27.99 -21.42 -31.63
CA ALA A 64 -29.43 -21.57 -31.86
C ALA A 64 -30.15 -22.25 -30.69
N THR A 65 -31.35 -21.76 -30.38
CA THR A 65 -32.18 -22.25 -29.27
C THR A 65 -33.64 -22.36 -29.70
N VAL A 66 -34.35 -23.41 -29.27
CA VAL A 66 -35.81 -23.54 -29.46
C VAL A 66 -36.51 -23.25 -28.14
N ILE A 67 -37.51 -22.38 -28.16
CA ILE A 67 -38.27 -21.95 -26.98
C ILE A 67 -39.75 -22.26 -27.20
N PHE A 68 -40.36 -22.98 -26.26
CA PHE A 68 -41.80 -23.18 -26.20
C PHE A 68 -42.39 -22.21 -25.18
N ASP A 69 -43.06 -21.15 -25.64
CA ASP A 69 -43.45 -20.03 -24.76
C ASP A 69 -44.46 -20.42 -23.67
N ASN A 70 -45.31 -21.42 -23.97
CA ASN A 70 -46.46 -21.80 -23.15
C ASN A 70 -46.47 -23.28 -22.76
N LEU A 71 -45.32 -23.98 -22.86
CA LEU A 71 -45.19 -25.38 -22.45
C LEU A 71 -44.08 -25.54 -21.42
N LEU A 72 -44.46 -25.81 -20.18
CA LEU A 72 -43.51 -26.15 -19.11
C LEU A 72 -42.67 -27.39 -19.48
N PRO A 73 -41.44 -27.53 -18.95
CA PRO A 73 -40.54 -28.65 -19.27
C PRO A 73 -41.17 -30.03 -19.15
N SER A 74 -41.96 -30.29 -18.10
CA SER A 74 -42.69 -31.56 -17.90
C SER A 74 -43.65 -31.91 -19.04
N LYS A 75 -44.16 -30.90 -19.75
CA LYS A 75 -45.08 -31.05 -20.90
C LYS A 75 -44.31 -31.03 -22.22
N ALA A 76 -43.31 -30.15 -22.35
CA ALA A 76 -42.50 -29.97 -23.55
C ALA A 76 -41.67 -31.22 -23.91
N VAL A 77 -41.31 -32.05 -22.93
CA VAL A 77 -40.52 -33.29 -23.14
C VAL A 77 -41.15 -34.23 -24.17
N LYS A 78 -42.49 -34.22 -24.31
CA LYS A 78 -43.23 -35.05 -25.28
C LYS A 78 -42.98 -34.67 -26.74
N PHE A 79 -42.50 -33.45 -26.98
CA PHE A 79 -42.24 -32.91 -28.31
C PHE A 79 -40.75 -32.95 -28.69
N LEU A 80 -39.87 -33.48 -27.84
CA LEU A 80 -38.45 -33.64 -28.18
C LEU A 80 -38.24 -34.59 -29.38
N SER A 81 -39.15 -35.53 -29.61
CA SER A 81 -39.12 -36.42 -30.78
C SER A 81 -39.25 -35.68 -32.12
N ASN A 82 -39.78 -34.45 -32.12
CA ASN A 82 -39.87 -33.58 -33.30
C ASN A 82 -38.60 -32.75 -33.53
N VAL A 83 -37.62 -32.83 -32.61
CA VAL A 83 -36.39 -32.03 -32.66
C VAL A 83 -35.18 -32.93 -32.89
N LYS A 84 -34.26 -32.45 -33.72
CA LYS A 84 -32.95 -33.06 -33.97
C LYS A 84 -31.83 -32.08 -33.63
N ILE A 85 -30.70 -32.60 -33.16
CA ILE A 85 -29.45 -31.88 -32.91
C ILE A 85 -28.42 -32.45 -33.89
N ASN A 86 -27.95 -31.65 -34.84
CA ASN A 86 -27.05 -32.10 -35.90
C ASN A 86 -27.54 -33.38 -36.63
N GLY A 87 -28.84 -33.47 -36.89
CA GLY A 87 -29.47 -34.61 -37.55
C GLY A 87 -29.77 -35.81 -36.65
N GLU A 88 -29.24 -35.88 -35.43
CA GLU A 88 -29.57 -36.91 -34.44
C GLU A 88 -30.81 -36.53 -33.64
N ALA A 89 -31.61 -37.52 -33.20
CA ALA A 89 -32.79 -37.24 -32.36
C ALA A 89 -32.40 -36.54 -31.04
N ALA A 90 -33.12 -35.48 -30.67
CA ALA A 90 -32.89 -34.77 -29.43
C ALA A 90 -33.21 -35.66 -28.22
N LYS A 91 -32.29 -35.70 -27.25
CA LYS A 91 -32.36 -36.47 -26.01
C LYS A 91 -31.91 -35.61 -24.85
N ASN A 92 -32.86 -35.25 -23.99
CA ASN A 92 -32.60 -34.46 -22.80
C ASN A 92 -31.53 -35.10 -21.91
N GLY A 93 -30.53 -34.33 -21.48
CA GLY A 93 -29.39 -34.78 -20.69
C GLY A 93 -28.31 -35.52 -21.49
N SER A 94 -28.46 -35.66 -22.82
CA SER A 94 -27.50 -36.35 -23.68
C SER A 94 -26.93 -35.42 -24.75
N ASN A 95 -27.69 -35.03 -25.76
CA ASN A 95 -27.24 -34.08 -26.80
C ASN A 95 -27.97 -32.73 -26.72
N CYS A 96 -28.97 -32.61 -25.84
CA CYS A 96 -29.61 -31.34 -25.52
C CYS A 96 -30.01 -31.28 -24.04
N GLN A 97 -30.40 -30.10 -23.57
CA GLN A 97 -31.04 -29.89 -22.27
C GLN A 97 -32.39 -29.21 -22.46
N LEU A 98 -33.42 -29.76 -21.83
CA LEU A 98 -34.72 -29.12 -21.68
C LEU A 98 -34.77 -28.41 -20.32
N ARG A 99 -34.93 -27.09 -20.35
CA ARG A 99 -34.81 -26.20 -19.18
C ARG A 99 -36.05 -25.32 -19.08
N ILE A 100 -36.34 -24.82 -17.88
CA ILE A 100 -37.38 -23.79 -17.69
C ILE A 100 -36.97 -22.50 -18.40
N TYR A 101 -37.94 -21.85 -19.04
CA TYR A 101 -37.79 -20.52 -19.62
C TYR A 101 -39.12 -19.76 -19.55
N ASN A 102 -39.14 -18.63 -18.85
CA ASN A 102 -40.34 -17.84 -18.55
C ASN A 102 -41.48 -18.72 -17.98
N ALA A 103 -42.62 -18.83 -18.69
CA ALA A 103 -43.73 -19.74 -18.35
C ALA A 103 -43.76 -21.02 -19.19
N GLY A 104 -42.64 -21.33 -19.83
CA GLY A 104 -42.50 -22.45 -20.76
C GLY A 104 -41.14 -23.13 -20.62
N ALA A 105 -40.58 -23.58 -21.74
CA ALA A 105 -39.37 -24.39 -21.77
C ALA A 105 -38.44 -23.98 -22.92
N MET A 106 -37.16 -24.26 -22.73
CA MET A 106 -36.09 -23.98 -23.68
C MET A 106 -35.27 -25.24 -23.93
N ILE A 107 -34.95 -25.50 -25.20
CA ILE A 107 -34.02 -26.55 -25.63
C ILE A 107 -32.68 -25.90 -25.92
N LEU A 108 -31.69 -26.19 -25.05
CA LEU A 108 -30.29 -25.89 -25.30
C LEU A 108 -29.64 -27.08 -26.04
N PRO A 109 -29.02 -26.89 -27.21
CA PRO A 109 -28.57 -27.98 -28.08
C PRO A 109 -27.21 -28.59 -27.69
N TYR A 110 -26.98 -28.79 -26.39
CA TYR A 110 -25.79 -29.44 -25.85
C TYR A 110 -26.08 -30.18 -24.55
N SER A 111 -25.23 -31.15 -24.21
CA SER A 111 -25.37 -32.07 -23.06
C SER A 111 -25.32 -31.36 -21.70
N GLY A 112 -24.67 -30.21 -21.63
CA GLY A 112 -24.46 -29.44 -20.40
C GLY A 112 -23.21 -29.81 -19.61
N ASN A 113 -22.37 -30.67 -20.16
CA ASN A 113 -21.05 -30.96 -19.60
C ASN A 113 -20.08 -29.82 -19.93
N GLN A 114 -19.26 -29.42 -18.96
CA GLN A 114 -18.15 -28.49 -19.16
C GLN A 114 -18.54 -27.13 -19.79
N PRO A 115 -19.49 -26.38 -19.19
CA PRO A 115 -20.02 -25.15 -19.79
C PRO A 115 -19.08 -23.93 -19.68
N LEU A 116 -17.89 -24.08 -19.09
CA LEU A 116 -16.93 -23.00 -18.88
C LEU A 116 -15.61 -23.35 -19.54
N THR A 117 -15.07 -22.42 -20.33
CA THR A 117 -13.67 -22.44 -20.80
C THR A 117 -12.95 -21.21 -20.26
N ILE A 118 -11.83 -21.38 -19.57
CA ILE A 118 -11.00 -20.29 -19.03
C ILE A 118 -9.68 -20.17 -19.82
N PHE A 119 -9.08 -18.99 -19.80
CA PHE A 119 -7.87 -18.65 -20.54
C PHE A 119 -6.89 -17.84 -19.67
N THR A 120 -5.58 -18.09 -19.83
CA THR A 120 -4.53 -17.39 -19.07
C THR A 120 -4.20 -16.00 -19.60
N GLU A 121 -4.68 -15.63 -20.80
CA GLU A 121 -4.49 -14.30 -21.38
C GLU A 121 -5.83 -13.62 -21.69
N ALA A 122 -5.75 -12.31 -21.92
CA ALA A 122 -6.88 -11.53 -22.41
C ALA A 122 -7.32 -12.04 -23.80
N ASP A 123 -8.53 -11.69 -24.22
CA ASP A 123 -9.04 -11.98 -25.58
C ASP A 123 -8.96 -13.46 -25.97
N PHE A 124 -9.16 -14.36 -24.99
CA PHE A 124 -9.20 -15.82 -25.15
C PHE A 124 -7.88 -16.43 -25.64
N GLY A 125 -6.75 -15.76 -25.36
CA GLY A 125 -5.40 -16.24 -25.66
C GLY A 125 -4.77 -17.11 -24.56
N GLY A 126 -3.53 -17.54 -24.78
CA GLY A 126 -2.76 -18.33 -23.83
C GLY A 126 -3.27 -19.77 -23.64
N GLN A 127 -2.97 -20.36 -22.49
CA GLN A 127 -3.42 -21.71 -22.14
C GLN A 127 -4.90 -21.70 -21.78
N SER A 128 -5.64 -22.73 -22.20
CA SER A 128 -7.07 -22.88 -21.94
C SER A 128 -7.41 -24.16 -21.18
N SER A 129 -8.47 -24.12 -20.37
CA SER A 129 -9.04 -25.31 -19.73
C SER A 129 -10.57 -25.24 -19.76
N HIS A 130 -11.21 -26.39 -20.00
CA HIS A 130 -12.67 -26.55 -19.98
C HIS A 130 -13.15 -27.61 -18.98
N ASN A 131 -12.24 -28.15 -18.16
CA ASN A 131 -12.54 -29.33 -17.34
C ASN A 131 -13.20 -28.97 -16.00
N PHE A 132 -14.38 -28.35 -16.06
CA PHE A 132 -15.15 -27.91 -14.89
C PHE A 132 -16.53 -28.55 -14.85
N VAL A 133 -16.84 -29.15 -13.71
CA VAL A 133 -18.12 -29.82 -13.43
C VAL A 133 -19.05 -28.83 -12.73
N VAL A 134 -20.31 -28.80 -13.17
CA VAL A 134 -21.35 -27.94 -12.60
C VAL A 134 -21.60 -28.31 -11.14
N ASN A 135 -21.83 -27.29 -10.31
CA ASN A 135 -22.01 -27.35 -8.86
C ASN A 135 -20.77 -27.77 -8.05
N THR A 136 -19.63 -28.07 -8.69
CA THR A 136 -18.35 -28.30 -8.00
C THR A 136 -17.67 -26.98 -7.64
N LYS A 137 -17.10 -26.90 -6.44
CA LYS A 137 -16.25 -25.80 -5.98
C LYS A 137 -14.78 -26.13 -6.29
N TYR A 138 -14.11 -25.29 -7.05
CA TYR A 138 -12.70 -25.47 -7.41
C TYR A 138 -11.83 -24.49 -6.66
N ASN A 139 -10.92 -25.00 -5.83
CA ASN A 139 -9.83 -24.24 -5.23
C ASN A 139 -8.58 -24.38 -6.08
N LEU A 140 -8.22 -23.36 -6.86
CA LEU A 140 -7.12 -23.42 -7.82
C LEU A 140 -5.74 -23.42 -7.13
N THR A 141 -5.62 -22.91 -5.90
CA THR A 141 -4.33 -22.89 -5.17
C THR A 141 -3.82 -24.32 -4.92
N THR A 142 -4.73 -25.28 -4.75
CA THR A 142 -4.42 -26.70 -4.53
C THR A 142 -4.69 -27.58 -5.74
N SER A 143 -5.74 -27.30 -6.51
CA SER A 143 -6.19 -28.18 -7.61
C SER A 143 -5.57 -27.87 -8.97
N ASN A 144 -5.12 -26.62 -9.22
CA ASN A 144 -4.63 -26.23 -10.55
C ASN A 144 -3.74 -24.97 -10.51
N LYS A 145 -2.47 -25.17 -10.14
CA LYS A 145 -1.47 -24.08 -10.03
C LYS A 145 -1.23 -23.31 -11.33
N THR A 146 -1.45 -23.94 -12.49
CA THR A 146 -1.28 -23.29 -13.80
C THR A 146 -2.25 -22.13 -14.00
N PHE A 147 -3.48 -22.25 -13.50
CA PHE A 147 -4.52 -21.23 -13.68
C PHE A 147 -4.72 -20.33 -12.47
N ASN A 148 -4.26 -20.74 -11.29
CA ASN A 148 -4.31 -19.92 -10.08
C ASN A 148 -3.64 -18.55 -10.31
N ASN A 149 -4.38 -17.45 -10.11
CA ASN A 149 -3.91 -16.08 -10.38
C ASN A 149 -3.45 -15.82 -11.83
N HIS A 150 -3.80 -16.72 -12.77
CA HIS A 150 -3.44 -16.59 -14.17
C HIS A 150 -4.65 -16.36 -15.10
N ILE A 151 -5.88 -16.57 -14.65
CA ILE A 151 -7.08 -16.37 -15.50
C ILE A 151 -7.25 -14.89 -15.86
N ARG A 152 -7.44 -14.62 -17.15
CA ARG A 152 -7.62 -13.27 -17.73
C ARG A 152 -8.85 -13.17 -18.63
N SER A 153 -9.34 -14.27 -19.20
CA SER A 153 -10.60 -14.30 -19.95
C SER A 153 -11.30 -15.67 -19.87
N PHE A 154 -12.60 -15.72 -20.19
CA PHE A 154 -13.37 -16.97 -20.19
C PHE A 154 -14.59 -16.93 -21.12
N ILE A 155 -15.08 -18.11 -21.51
CA ILE A 155 -16.34 -18.33 -22.23
C ILE A 155 -17.26 -19.19 -21.35
N LEU A 156 -18.48 -18.70 -21.10
CA LEU A 156 -19.51 -19.40 -20.35
C LEU A 156 -20.72 -19.67 -21.26
N LYS A 157 -21.16 -20.93 -21.35
CA LYS A 157 -22.32 -21.32 -22.15
C LYS A 157 -23.64 -20.74 -21.59
N ARG A 158 -24.60 -20.43 -22.47
CA ARG A 158 -25.96 -20.02 -22.08
C ARG A 158 -26.59 -21.01 -21.10
N GLY A 159 -27.43 -20.52 -20.18
CA GLY A 159 -28.09 -21.35 -19.17
C GLY A 159 -27.20 -21.71 -17.98
N TYR A 160 -26.06 -21.02 -17.83
CA TYR A 160 -25.17 -21.18 -16.68
C TYR A 160 -24.78 -19.83 -16.06
N MET A 161 -24.42 -19.91 -14.78
CA MET A 161 -23.75 -18.86 -14.03
C MET A 161 -22.38 -19.36 -13.58
N VAL A 162 -21.36 -18.51 -13.58
CA VAL A 162 -20.07 -18.79 -12.93
C VAL A 162 -19.80 -17.74 -11.86
N CYS A 163 -19.38 -18.19 -10.68
CA CYS A 163 -18.76 -17.34 -9.66
C CYS A 163 -17.25 -17.52 -9.71
N LEU A 164 -16.54 -16.40 -9.76
CA LEU A 164 -15.08 -16.33 -9.62
C LEU A 164 -14.74 -15.55 -8.35
N ALA A 165 -13.75 -16.00 -7.59
CA ALA A 165 -13.28 -15.31 -6.39
C ALA A 165 -11.76 -15.30 -6.26
N THR A 166 -11.24 -14.35 -5.47
CA THR A 166 -9.80 -14.14 -5.32
C THR A 166 -9.13 -15.12 -4.36
N GLN A 167 -9.86 -15.64 -3.38
CA GLN A 167 -9.34 -16.62 -2.44
C GLN A 167 -9.76 -18.04 -2.84
N GLY A 168 -8.86 -19.01 -2.67
CA GLY A 168 -9.09 -20.40 -3.08
C GLY A 168 -10.24 -21.10 -2.35
N ASP A 169 -10.61 -20.64 -1.16
CA ASP A 169 -11.77 -21.12 -0.40
C ASP A 169 -13.11 -20.50 -0.85
N GLY A 170 -13.07 -19.56 -1.80
CA GLY A 170 -14.24 -18.84 -2.30
C GLY A 170 -14.53 -17.51 -1.60
N THR A 171 -13.73 -17.14 -0.58
CA THR A 171 -13.81 -15.83 0.06
C THR A 171 -13.08 -14.74 -0.74
N GLY A 172 -12.92 -13.54 -0.17
CA GLY A 172 -12.30 -12.40 -0.84
C GLY A 172 -13.25 -11.67 -1.79
N TYR A 173 -12.69 -10.98 -2.79
CA TYR A 173 -13.51 -10.34 -3.82
C TYR A 173 -14.08 -11.42 -4.73
N SER A 174 -15.39 -11.40 -4.96
CA SER A 174 -16.05 -12.36 -5.85
C SER A 174 -17.07 -11.67 -6.75
N ARG A 175 -17.31 -12.24 -7.93
CA ARG A 175 -18.36 -11.81 -8.85
C ARG A 175 -19.00 -13.02 -9.53
N VAL A 176 -20.31 -12.93 -9.73
CA VAL A 176 -21.06 -13.85 -10.59
C VAL A 176 -21.23 -13.28 -12.00
N PHE A 177 -21.20 -14.16 -12.99
CA PHE A 177 -21.48 -13.85 -14.39
C PHE A 177 -22.53 -14.84 -14.89
N ILE A 178 -23.61 -14.34 -15.49
CA ILE A 178 -24.80 -15.13 -15.84
C ILE A 178 -25.01 -15.10 -17.34
N ALA A 179 -24.90 -16.23 -18.04
CA ALA A 179 -25.17 -16.33 -19.46
C ALA A 179 -26.67 -16.60 -19.71
N ASP A 180 -27.49 -15.55 -19.66
CA ASP A 180 -28.97 -15.58 -19.77
C ASP A 180 -29.44 -15.68 -21.24
N LYS A 181 -28.91 -14.83 -22.12
CA LYS A 181 -29.38 -14.70 -23.50
C LYS A 181 -28.54 -15.45 -24.54
N ALA A 182 -27.24 -15.54 -24.31
CA ALA A 182 -26.28 -16.18 -25.19
C ALA A 182 -25.03 -16.58 -24.39
N ASP A 183 -24.09 -17.27 -25.03
CA ASP A 183 -22.78 -17.54 -24.46
C ASP A 183 -22.08 -16.22 -24.05
N LYS A 184 -21.61 -16.14 -22.81
CA LYS A 184 -20.85 -14.98 -22.33
C LYS A 184 -19.35 -15.17 -22.59
N LYS A 185 -18.80 -14.32 -23.44
CA LYS A 185 -17.36 -14.17 -23.67
C LYS A 185 -16.86 -12.98 -22.87
N ILE A 186 -16.02 -13.23 -21.85
CA ILE A 186 -15.59 -12.21 -20.89
C ILE A 186 -14.09 -12.00 -20.93
N ASN A 187 -13.68 -10.74 -21.10
CA ASN A 187 -12.30 -10.29 -20.92
C ASN A 187 -12.21 -9.56 -19.55
N LEU A 188 -11.57 -10.18 -18.54
CA LEU A 188 -11.54 -9.68 -17.16
C LEU A 188 -10.89 -8.29 -16.98
N PRO A 189 -9.78 -7.94 -17.65
CA PRO A 189 -9.22 -6.59 -17.60
C PRO A 189 -10.25 -5.47 -17.84
N SER A 190 -11.23 -5.72 -18.73
CA SER A 190 -12.24 -4.74 -19.13
C SER A 190 -13.45 -4.69 -18.19
N VAL A 191 -13.82 -5.82 -17.57
CA VAL A 191 -15.07 -5.91 -16.78
C VAL A 191 -14.86 -6.05 -15.28
N SER A 192 -13.68 -6.51 -14.82
CA SER A 192 -13.42 -6.76 -13.40
C SER A 192 -11.92 -6.78 -13.09
N LYS A 193 -11.32 -5.59 -12.96
CA LYS A 193 -9.90 -5.43 -12.56
C LYS A 193 -9.50 -6.20 -11.29
N PRO A 194 -10.32 -6.28 -10.21
CA PRO A 194 -9.93 -7.05 -9.02
C PRO A 194 -9.78 -8.56 -9.25
N LEU A 195 -10.45 -9.13 -10.27
CA LEU A 195 -10.33 -10.55 -10.62
C LEU A 195 -9.26 -10.80 -11.68
N ASN A 196 -8.88 -9.77 -12.43
CA ASN A 196 -7.93 -9.90 -13.53
C ASN A 196 -6.57 -10.41 -13.01
N GLY A 197 -6.28 -11.68 -13.29
CA GLY A 197 -5.09 -12.34 -12.78
C GLY A 197 -5.02 -12.58 -11.30
N ARG A 198 -6.18 -12.69 -10.68
CA ARG A 198 -6.31 -12.95 -9.24
C ARG A 198 -7.38 -13.99 -8.95
N VAL A 199 -7.82 -14.75 -9.96
CA VAL A 199 -8.84 -15.79 -9.75
C VAL A 199 -8.18 -17.03 -9.14
N SER A 200 -8.67 -17.42 -7.97
CA SER A 200 -8.24 -18.64 -7.27
C SER A 200 -9.40 -19.59 -6.98
N TYR A 201 -10.64 -19.17 -7.20
CA TYR A 201 -11.83 -19.99 -7.01
C TYR A 201 -12.80 -19.93 -8.19
N ILE A 202 -13.40 -21.07 -8.51
CA ILE A 202 -14.45 -21.20 -9.53
C ILE A 202 -15.59 -22.05 -8.98
N ARG A 203 -16.83 -21.58 -9.15
CA ARG A 203 -18.03 -22.42 -9.04
C ARG A 203 -18.98 -22.14 -10.18
N ILE A 204 -19.45 -23.19 -10.84
CA ILE A 204 -20.46 -23.10 -11.91
C ILE A 204 -21.81 -23.54 -11.34
N SER A 205 -22.87 -22.84 -11.70
CA SER A 205 -24.25 -23.17 -11.34
C SER A 205 -25.12 -23.23 -12.60
N LYS A 206 -26.08 -24.14 -12.61
CA LYS A 206 -27.20 -24.12 -13.56
C LYS A 206 -28.00 -22.84 -13.36
N TRP A 207 -28.28 -22.11 -14.45
CA TRP A 207 -29.12 -20.92 -14.43
C TRP A 207 -30.53 -21.27 -14.90
N ASN A 208 -31.55 -20.75 -14.20
CA ASN A 208 -32.96 -20.99 -14.51
C ASN A 208 -33.59 -19.65 -14.92
N ASP A 209 -34.05 -19.55 -16.16
CA ASP A 209 -34.70 -18.36 -16.70
C ASP A 209 -36.18 -18.34 -16.30
N VAL A 210 -36.47 -18.30 -15.00
CA VAL A 210 -37.84 -18.29 -14.47
C VAL A 210 -38.52 -16.94 -14.69
N HIS A 211 -39.85 -16.91 -14.61
CA HIS A 211 -40.59 -15.66 -14.57
C HIS A 211 -40.65 -15.04 -13.16
N LYS A 212 -40.98 -13.75 -13.05
CA LYS A 212 -40.97 -12.96 -11.80
C LYS A 212 -41.81 -13.54 -10.66
N ARG A 213 -42.98 -14.09 -10.99
CA ARG A 213 -43.99 -14.56 -10.04
C ARG A 213 -43.59 -15.86 -9.31
N GLY A 214 -43.52 -15.81 -7.97
CA GLY A 214 -43.20 -16.95 -7.10
C GLY A 214 -44.19 -17.16 -5.94
N TRP A 215 -43.83 -18.05 -5.01
CA TRP A 215 -44.62 -18.39 -3.81
C TRP A 215 -43.75 -18.44 -2.55
N ALA A 216 -44.21 -17.82 -1.47
CA ALA A 216 -43.59 -17.85 -0.14
C ALA A 216 -44.47 -18.71 0.77
N GLY A 217 -44.04 -19.94 1.10
CA GLY A 217 -44.90 -20.84 1.87
C GLY A 217 -44.63 -22.31 1.67
N PHE A 218 -45.38 -23.16 2.38
CA PHE A 218 -45.32 -24.60 2.17
C PHE A 218 -45.83 -25.01 0.78
N TRP A 219 -45.26 -26.09 0.24
CA TRP A 219 -45.51 -26.57 -1.12
C TRP A 219 -46.55 -27.68 -1.14
N ASN A 220 -47.62 -27.49 -1.90
CA ASN A 220 -48.30 -28.61 -2.55
C ASN A 220 -48.35 -28.34 -4.06
N ASN A 221 -48.43 -29.39 -4.87
CA ASN A 221 -48.45 -29.23 -6.33
C ASN A 221 -49.65 -28.40 -6.78
N ASP A 222 -50.79 -28.56 -6.10
CA ASP A 222 -52.04 -27.88 -6.43
C ASP A 222 -51.95 -26.35 -6.32
N VAL A 223 -51.37 -25.81 -5.25
CA VAL A 223 -51.21 -24.36 -5.03
C VAL A 223 -50.29 -23.76 -6.07
N GLN A 224 -49.17 -24.42 -6.34
CA GLN A 224 -48.21 -23.91 -7.31
C GLN A 224 -48.72 -23.97 -8.76
N GLU A 225 -49.43 -25.04 -9.12
CA GLU A 225 -50.11 -25.13 -10.42
C GLU A 225 -51.23 -24.08 -10.57
N LYS A 226 -52.01 -23.84 -9.50
CA LYS A 226 -53.06 -22.81 -9.47
C LYS A 226 -52.51 -21.41 -9.71
N PHE A 227 -51.41 -21.06 -9.06
CA PHE A 227 -50.77 -19.75 -9.21
C PHE A 227 -49.83 -19.63 -10.40
N LYS A 228 -49.49 -20.75 -11.05
CA LYS A 228 -48.54 -20.82 -12.17
C LYS A 228 -47.23 -20.11 -11.81
N THR A 229 -46.59 -20.53 -10.72
CA THR A 229 -45.36 -19.91 -10.19
C THR A 229 -44.11 -20.51 -10.81
N GLY A 230 -43.11 -19.67 -11.11
CA GLY A 230 -41.85 -20.10 -11.72
C GLY A 230 -40.77 -20.43 -10.69
N TRP A 231 -40.94 -19.97 -9.45
CA TRP A 231 -40.00 -20.21 -8.36
C TRP A 231 -40.69 -20.17 -7.00
N ALA A 232 -40.02 -20.70 -5.96
CA ALA A 232 -40.55 -20.72 -4.60
C ALA A 232 -39.44 -20.84 -3.54
N TYR A 233 -39.65 -20.30 -2.32
CA TYR A 233 -38.88 -20.61 -1.09
C TYR A 233 -39.74 -20.73 0.22
N ASN A 234 -39.32 -21.56 1.18
CA ASN A 234 -40.07 -21.87 2.42
C ASN A 234 -39.18 -21.73 3.65
N TRP A 235 -38.31 -20.72 3.64
CA TRP A 235 -37.41 -20.39 4.74
C TRP A 235 -36.44 -21.51 5.16
N ASP A 236 -36.13 -22.44 4.25
CA ASP A 236 -35.37 -23.66 4.52
C ASP A 236 -34.31 -23.95 3.43
N ALA A 237 -33.52 -25.00 3.64
CA ALA A 237 -32.49 -25.53 2.75
C ALA A 237 -32.89 -26.87 2.10
N SER A 238 -34.19 -27.13 1.92
CA SER A 238 -34.68 -28.37 1.33
C SER A 238 -34.10 -28.62 -0.07
N ILE A 239 -33.98 -29.89 -0.47
CA ILE A 239 -33.43 -30.28 -1.78
C ILE A 239 -34.58 -30.68 -2.70
N HIS A 240 -34.65 -30.04 -3.86
CA HIS A 240 -35.71 -30.22 -4.87
C HIS A 240 -35.11 -30.33 -6.28
N ASP A 241 -34.11 -31.20 -6.43
CA ASP A 241 -33.42 -31.41 -7.71
C ASP A 241 -34.31 -32.11 -8.77
N ASP A 242 -35.45 -32.65 -8.34
CA ASP A 242 -36.48 -33.28 -9.18
C ASP A 242 -37.42 -32.26 -9.84
N TRP A 243 -37.44 -31.01 -9.37
CA TRP A 243 -38.31 -29.99 -9.93
C TRP A 243 -37.79 -29.48 -11.27
N VAL A 244 -38.59 -29.72 -12.32
CA VAL A 244 -38.27 -29.28 -13.69
C VAL A 244 -39.07 -28.06 -14.14
N ASP A 245 -40.24 -27.82 -13.54
CA ASP A 245 -41.17 -26.76 -13.94
C ASP A 245 -41.05 -25.48 -13.10
N ARG A 246 -40.14 -25.46 -12.12
CA ARG A 246 -39.92 -24.33 -11.21
C ARG A 246 -38.57 -24.42 -10.51
N GLU A 247 -38.10 -23.28 -10.03
CA GLU A 247 -36.88 -23.18 -9.21
C GLU A 247 -37.20 -23.14 -7.71
N TYR A 248 -36.50 -23.94 -6.91
CA TYR A 248 -36.53 -23.83 -5.46
C TYR A 248 -35.33 -23.02 -4.95
N VAL A 249 -35.59 -21.92 -4.26
CA VAL A 249 -34.55 -21.04 -3.70
C VAL A 249 -34.40 -21.34 -2.20
N THR A 250 -33.17 -21.66 -1.77
CA THR A 250 -32.86 -21.88 -0.35
C THR A 250 -32.71 -20.56 0.40
N GLN A 251 -32.92 -20.57 1.71
CA GLN A 251 -32.69 -19.41 2.57
C GLN A 251 -31.85 -19.77 3.78
N HIS A 252 -30.84 -18.94 4.07
CA HIS A 252 -30.15 -18.95 5.36
C HIS A 252 -30.98 -18.10 6.33
N HIS A 253 -31.98 -18.70 6.97
CA HIS A 253 -33.01 -17.97 7.72
C HIS A 253 -32.42 -17.13 8.87
N HIS A 254 -31.46 -17.66 9.62
CA HIS A 254 -30.76 -16.93 10.66
C HIS A 254 -29.38 -17.55 10.91
N GLU A 255 -28.52 -16.86 11.65
CA GLU A 255 -27.17 -17.36 11.89
C GLU A 255 -27.21 -18.73 12.57
N GLY A 256 -26.63 -19.72 11.89
CA GLY A 256 -26.62 -21.12 12.33
C GLY A 256 -27.73 -22.01 11.78
N TRP A 257 -28.79 -21.48 11.15
CA TRP A 257 -29.85 -22.31 10.58
C TRP A 257 -30.63 -21.69 9.39
N PRO A 258 -30.93 -22.50 8.36
CA PRO A 258 -30.19 -23.71 7.98
C PRO A 258 -28.71 -23.38 7.78
N GLY A 259 -27.80 -24.35 7.85
CA GLY A 259 -26.37 -24.07 7.72
C GLY A 259 -26.02 -23.45 6.36
N ILE A 260 -25.03 -22.55 6.31
CA ILE A 260 -24.57 -21.92 5.05
C ILE A 260 -24.15 -22.98 4.01
N ALA A 261 -23.56 -24.08 4.47
CA ALA A 261 -23.22 -25.21 3.60
C ALA A 261 -24.47 -25.86 2.99
N ASP A 262 -25.54 -26.03 3.76
CA ASP A 262 -26.78 -26.68 3.33
C ASP A 262 -27.47 -25.85 2.24
N VAL A 263 -27.67 -24.55 2.51
CA VAL A 263 -28.28 -23.63 1.52
C VAL A 263 -27.41 -23.51 0.28
N GLY A 264 -26.08 -23.54 0.43
CA GLY A 264 -25.14 -23.41 -0.67
C GLY A 264 -24.98 -24.66 -1.52
N ASN A 265 -25.26 -25.86 -0.98
CA ASN A 265 -25.10 -27.14 -1.68
C ASN A 265 -26.31 -27.55 -2.51
N ASN A 266 -27.48 -26.93 -2.29
CA ASN A 266 -28.67 -27.13 -3.13
C ASN A 266 -28.31 -26.95 -4.61
N SER A 267 -28.64 -27.93 -5.46
CA SER A 267 -28.19 -27.97 -6.86
C SER A 267 -29.22 -27.39 -7.85
N GLY A 268 -30.46 -27.21 -7.39
CA GLY A 268 -31.62 -26.76 -8.16
C GLY A 268 -31.68 -25.25 -8.43
N SER A 269 -31.03 -24.43 -7.60
CA SER A 269 -31.00 -22.96 -7.76
C SER A 269 -29.59 -22.38 -7.79
N ALA A 270 -29.37 -21.37 -8.64
CA ALA A 270 -28.15 -20.56 -8.61
C ALA A 270 -28.18 -19.50 -7.50
N ASN A 271 -29.33 -19.29 -6.86
CA ASN A 271 -29.64 -18.20 -5.95
C ASN A 271 -29.87 -18.71 -4.52
N ILE A 272 -29.46 -17.92 -3.53
CA ILE A 272 -29.77 -18.13 -2.11
C ILE A 272 -30.23 -16.82 -1.46
N LEU A 273 -31.14 -16.91 -0.50
CA LEU A 273 -31.62 -15.80 0.31
C LEU A 273 -30.84 -15.71 1.63
N GLY A 274 -30.63 -14.48 2.12
CA GLY A 274 -30.03 -14.23 3.44
C GLY A 274 -31.06 -14.29 4.57
N ASN A 275 -30.65 -13.79 5.74
CA ASN A 275 -31.40 -13.86 6.98
C ASN A 275 -32.81 -13.28 6.83
N ASN A 276 -33.77 -13.98 7.42
CA ASN A 276 -35.16 -13.56 7.53
C ASN A 276 -35.27 -12.62 8.73
N GLU A 277 -35.77 -11.42 8.47
CA GLU A 277 -36.16 -10.42 9.47
C GLU A 277 -35.17 -10.27 10.65
N PRO A 278 -33.86 -10.05 10.38
CA PRO A 278 -32.84 -9.98 11.44
C PRO A 278 -33.01 -8.77 12.38
N ASP A 279 -33.90 -7.82 12.03
CA ASP A 279 -34.30 -6.67 12.83
C ASP A 279 -35.56 -6.91 13.68
N ASN A 280 -36.23 -8.05 13.51
CA ASN A 280 -37.51 -8.32 14.14
C ASN A 280 -37.35 -8.81 15.58
N LYS A 281 -37.73 -7.95 16.52
CA LYS A 281 -37.74 -8.23 17.97
C LYS A 281 -39.10 -8.68 18.50
N ALA A 282 -40.11 -8.71 17.64
CA ALA A 282 -41.51 -8.90 18.00
C ALA A 282 -42.07 -10.28 17.65
N ASP A 283 -41.38 -11.05 16.80
CA ASP A 283 -41.71 -12.44 16.47
C ASP A 283 -40.63 -13.37 17.05
N ASP A 284 -41.06 -14.34 17.88
CA ASP A 284 -40.17 -15.28 18.56
C ASP A 284 -39.64 -16.39 17.64
N LYS A 285 -40.19 -16.52 16.43
CA LYS A 285 -39.68 -17.41 15.37
C LYS A 285 -38.49 -16.80 14.64
N GLU A 286 -38.39 -15.47 14.65
CA GLU A 286 -37.28 -14.73 14.06
C GLU A 286 -36.13 -14.59 15.08
N GLN A 287 -34.92 -14.39 14.59
CA GLN A 287 -33.75 -14.19 15.46
C GLN A 287 -33.13 -12.81 15.21
N ASP A 288 -33.48 -11.86 16.08
CA ASP A 288 -32.87 -10.54 16.11
C ASP A 288 -31.35 -10.65 16.22
N ILE A 289 -30.66 -10.02 15.28
CA ILE A 289 -29.21 -10.02 15.21
C ILE A 289 -28.70 -8.74 14.58
N ASP A 290 -27.62 -8.19 15.14
CA ASP A 290 -27.00 -7.00 14.57
C ASP A 290 -26.28 -7.26 13.24
N VAL A 291 -26.07 -6.19 12.48
CA VAL A 291 -25.37 -6.23 11.19
C VAL A 291 -23.96 -6.81 11.33
N LYS A 292 -23.26 -6.50 12.43
CA LYS A 292 -21.88 -6.94 12.67
C LYS A 292 -21.77 -8.47 12.70
N ASN A 293 -22.70 -9.16 13.36
CA ASN A 293 -22.66 -10.61 13.49
C ASN A 293 -23.02 -11.31 12.17
N VAL A 294 -23.98 -10.78 11.39
CA VAL A 294 -24.25 -11.28 10.03
C VAL A 294 -23.01 -11.09 9.13
N LEU A 295 -22.36 -9.93 9.21
CA LEU A 295 -21.14 -9.65 8.44
C LEU A 295 -19.96 -10.57 8.81
N ALA A 296 -19.93 -11.13 10.03
CA ALA A 296 -18.87 -12.06 10.43
C ALA A 296 -18.95 -13.39 9.63
N ASN A 297 -20.16 -13.81 9.25
CA ASN A 297 -20.41 -15.05 8.51
C ASN A 297 -20.64 -14.82 7.01
N TRP A 298 -20.88 -13.58 6.57
CA TRP A 298 -21.08 -13.23 5.16
C TRP A 298 -19.97 -13.72 4.19
N PRO A 299 -18.67 -13.76 4.56
CA PRO A 299 -17.65 -14.39 3.72
C PRO A 299 -17.95 -15.85 3.36
N GLN A 300 -18.58 -16.61 4.26
CA GLN A 300 -19.00 -17.99 4.01
C GLN A 300 -20.21 -18.04 3.07
N MET A 301 -21.14 -17.09 3.17
CA MET A 301 -22.21 -16.92 2.18
C MET A 301 -21.62 -16.65 0.78
N MET A 302 -20.62 -15.78 0.66
CA MET A 302 -19.90 -15.54 -0.60
C MET A 302 -19.19 -16.79 -1.13
N ALA A 303 -18.54 -17.56 -0.25
CA ALA A 303 -17.83 -18.81 -0.57
C ALA A 303 -18.76 -19.93 -1.06
N THR A 304 -20.08 -19.79 -0.89
CA THR A 304 -21.03 -20.63 -1.62
C THR A 304 -20.92 -20.42 -3.12
N GLY A 305 -20.47 -19.28 -3.64
CA GLY A 305 -20.47 -19.00 -5.08
C GLY A 305 -21.87 -18.97 -5.73
N ARG A 306 -22.94 -18.98 -4.94
CA ARG A 306 -24.34 -18.78 -5.37
C ARG A 306 -24.65 -17.29 -5.43
N ARG A 307 -25.59 -16.84 -6.25
CA ARG A 307 -26.09 -15.46 -6.27
C ARG A 307 -26.80 -15.13 -4.95
N LEU A 308 -26.42 -14.01 -4.31
CA LEU A 308 -26.79 -13.71 -2.93
C LEU A 308 -27.85 -12.62 -2.83
N GLY A 309 -28.97 -12.94 -2.20
CA GLY A 309 -29.94 -11.97 -1.71
C GLY A 309 -29.49 -11.40 -0.37
N SER A 310 -29.73 -10.10 -0.14
CA SER A 310 -29.56 -9.51 1.19
C SER A 310 -30.43 -10.24 2.22
N PRO A 311 -30.15 -10.07 3.52
CA PRO A 311 -31.18 -10.24 4.54
C PRO A 311 -32.43 -9.41 4.20
N ALA A 312 -33.61 -9.95 4.50
CA ALA A 312 -34.89 -9.28 4.30
C ALA A 312 -35.37 -8.71 5.62
N VAL A 313 -35.36 -7.39 5.78
CA VAL A 313 -35.77 -6.73 7.04
C VAL A 313 -37.30 -6.68 7.18
N ALA A 314 -37.80 -6.79 8.41
CA ALA A 314 -39.22 -6.66 8.75
C ALA A 314 -39.72 -5.22 8.60
N GLY A 315 -38.90 -4.24 8.99
CA GLY A 315 -39.28 -2.83 8.92
C GLY A 315 -38.17 -1.81 9.14
N ASP A 316 -37.02 -2.19 9.73
CA ASP A 316 -35.89 -1.30 9.93
C ASP A 316 -34.93 -1.31 8.72
N TYR A 317 -35.21 -0.46 7.75
CA TYR A 317 -34.33 -0.30 6.59
C TYR A 317 -32.94 0.28 6.93
N ASN A 318 -32.73 0.91 8.09
CA ASN A 318 -31.38 1.35 8.46
C ASN A 318 -30.46 0.17 8.69
N TRP A 319 -30.98 -0.93 9.26
CA TRP A 319 -30.26 -2.19 9.38
C TRP A 319 -29.77 -2.68 8.01
N LEU A 320 -30.68 -2.72 7.02
CA LEU A 320 -30.35 -3.12 5.64
C LEU A 320 -29.29 -2.19 5.03
N TYR A 321 -29.43 -0.88 5.24
CA TYR A 321 -28.50 0.10 4.67
C TYR A 321 -27.11 0.01 5.30
N GLU A 322 -27.01 -0.19 6.61
CA GLU A 322 -25.73 -0.42 7.29
C GLU A 322 -25.05 -1.71 6.78
N PHE A 323 -25.84 -2.77 6.58
CA PHE A 323 -25.35 -4.02 5.98
C PHE A 323 -24.80 -3.80 4.56
N ILE A 324 -25.57 -3.15 3.67
CA ILE A 324 -25.14 -2.91 2.29
C ILE A 324 -23.93 -1.97 2.23
N ASP A 325 -23.90 -0.91 3.02
CA ASP A 325 -22.75 0.00 3.11
C ASP A 325 -21.49 -0.75 3.56
N SER A 326 -21.64 -1.67 4.51
CA SER A 326 -20.56 -2.51 5.01
C SER A 326 -20.04 -3.51 3.98
N VAL A 327 -20.93 -4.14 3.21
CA VAL A 327 -20.61 -5.03 2.09
C VAL A 327 -19.86 -4.24 1.01
N ASP A 328 -20.39 -3.08 0.60
CA ASP A 328 -19.79 -2.24 -0.43
C ASP A 328 -18.42 -1.66 -0.01
N ALA A 329 -18.25 -1.28 1.26
CA ALA A 329 -16.97 -0.77 1.77
C ALA A 329 -15.84 -1.81 1.73
N ARG A 330 -16.18 -3.10 1.78
CA ARG A 330 -15.25 -4.23 1.75
C ARG A 330 -15.04 -4.78 0.33
N GLY A 331 -15.81 -4.29 -0.65
CA GLY A 331 -15.88 -4.89 -1.99
C GLY A 331 -16.45 -6.31 -1.97
N TRP A 332 -17.30 -6.61 -0.99
CA TRP A 332 -18.00 -7.89 -0.90
C TRP A 332 -19.21 -7.90 -1.82
N ARG A 333 -19.74 -9.11 -2.06
CA ARG A 333 -20.88 -9.35 -2.93
C ARG A 333 -22.19 -9.44 -2.16
N CYS A 334 -23.21 -8.75 -2.66
CA CYS A 334 -24.63 -8.95 -2.40
C CYS A 334 -25.33 -8.52 -3.70
N ASP A 335 -25.96 -9.47 -4.39
CA ASP A 335 -26.31 -9.33 -5.81
C ASP A 335 -27.71 -8.75 -6.03
N PHE A 336 -28.61 -8.93 -5.07
CA PHE A 336 -29.98 -8.39 -5.09
C PHE A 336 -30.48 -8.11 -3.67
N ILE A 337 -31.49 -7.26 -3.55
CA ILE A 337 -32.08 -6.87 -2.27
C ILE A 337 -33.37 -7.64 -2.05
N ALA A 338 -33.44 -8.40 -0.96
CA ALA A 338 -34.67 -9.05 -0.50
C ALA A 338 -35.49 -8.06 0.33
N VAL A 339 -36.81 -8.03 0.10
CA VAL A 339 -37.74 -7.10 0.76
C VAL A 339 -38.99 -7.86 1.22
N HIS A 340 -39.36 -7.68 2.48
CA HIS A 340 -40.71 -7.97 2.96
C HIS A 340 -41.55 -6.70 2.85
N ALA A 341 -42.71 -6.80 2.21
CA ALA A 341 -43.52 -5.65 1.84
C ALA A 341 -44.96 -5.83 2.31
N TYR A 342 -45.20 -5.46 3.57
CA TYR A 342 -46.51 -5.41 4.21
C TYR A 342 -47.00 -3.97 4.38
N TRP A 343 -46.88 -3.15 3.34
CA TRP A 343 -47.17 -1.72 3.45
C TRP A 343 -48.64 -1.42 3.19
N TYR A 344 -49.29 -0.75 4.14
CA TYR A 344 -50.63 -0.21 3.97
C TYR A 344 -50.60 1.09 3.14
N LYS A 345 -50.26 0.93 1.85
CA LYS A 345 -50.10 2.00 0.85
C LYS A 345 -50.56 1.50 -0.50
N ASP A 346 -51.18 2.37 -1.30
CA ASP A 346 -51.48 2.08 -2.70
C ASP A 346 -50.22 2.06 -3.58
N GLN A 347 -50.40 1.65 -4.84
CA GLN A 347 -49.34 1.50 -5.85
C GLN A 347 -48.35 2.68 -5.93
N PRO A 348 -48.74 3.96 -5.91
CA PRO A 348 -47.76 5.06 -5.96
C PRO A 348 -46.79 5.06 -4.77
N GLY A 349 -47.26 4.67 -3.58
CA GLY A 349 -46.45 4.56 -2.37
C GLY A 349 -45.47 3.38 -2.45
N TRP A 350 -45.93 2.23 -2.95
CA TRP A 350 -45.07 1.07 -3.21
C TRP A 350 -43.97 1.40 -4.21
N LYS A 351 -44.33 2.00 -5.35
CA LYS A 351 -43.39 2.44 -6.37
C LYS A 351 -42.31 3.35 -5.80
N SER A 352 -42.72 4.42 -5.11
CA SER A 352 -41.78 5.37 -4.52
C SER A 352 -40.83 4.71 -3.52
N GLN A 353 -41.33 3.78 -2.71
CA GLN A 353 -40.53 3.11 -1.69
C GLN A 353 -39.52 2.12 -2.30
N LEU A 354 -39.95 1.27 -3.24
CA LEU A 354 -39.09 0.32 -3.94
C LEU A 354 -38.00 1.02 -4.77
N GLU A 355 -38.33 2.10 -5.47
CA GLU A 355 -37.36 2.91 -6.22
C GLU A 355 -36.32 3.52 -5.27
N SER A 356 -36.76 4.01 -4.10
CA SER A 356 -35.87 4.57 -3.08
C SER A 356 -34.93 3.50 -2.50
N ILE A 357 -35.44 2.30 -2.18
CA ILE A 357 -34.65 1.19 -1.66
C ILE A 357 -33.59 0.77 -2.68
N SER A 358 -33.99 0.49 -3.93
CA SER A 358 -33.05 0.08 -4.98
C SER A 358 -31.96 1.13 -5.16
N LYS A 359 -32.34 2.41 -5.28
CA LYS A 359 -31.38 3.53 -5.42
C LYS A 359 -30.43 3.64 -4.23
N ARG A 360 -30.92 3.52 -2.99
CA ARG A 360 -30.10 3.60 -1.76
C ARG A 360 -29.12 2.43 -1.66
N CYS A 361 -29.50 1.27 -2.16
CA CYS A 361 -28.68 0.06 -2.20
C CYS A 361 -27.87 -0.07 -3.50
N GLY A 362 -27.50 1.06 -4.12
CA GLY A 362 -26.58 1.08 -5.26
C GLY A 362 -27.19 0.68 -6.60
N GLY A 363 -28.52 0.67 -6.72
CA GLY A 363 -29.25 0.28 -7.94
C GLY A 363 -29.47 -1.22 -8.07
N ARG A 364 -29.23 -2.00 -7.02
CA ARG A 364 -29.44 -3.46 -7.01
C ARG A 364 -30.90 -3.81 -7.37
N PRO A 365 -31.12 -4.92 -8.08
CA PRO A 365 -32.46 -5.42 -8.35
C PRO A 365 -33.12 -5.89 -7.04
N ILE A 366 -34.45 -5.86 -7.01
CA ILE A 366 -35.24 -6.21 -5.83
C ILE A 366 -35.97 -7.54 -6.05
N TRP A 367 -35.94 -8.37 -5.00
CA TRP A 367 -36.80 -9.52 -4.82
C TRP A 367 -37.74 -9.22 -3.66
N ILE A 368 -39.05 -9.18 -3.92
CA ILE A 368 -40.04 -9.11 -2.84
C ILE A 368 -40.35 -10.53 -2.40
N THR A 369 -39.71 -10.98 -1.32
CA THR A 369 -39.83 -12.37 -0.86
C THR A 369 -41.12 -12.60 -0.10
N GLU A 370 -41.70 -11.57 0.50
CA GLU A 370 -43.03 -11.63 1.11
C GLU A 370 -43.83 -10.36 0.83
N MET A 371 -45.12 -10.49 0.52
CA MET A 371 -46.01 -9.34 0.32
C MET A 371 -47.49 -9.63 0.60
N ASN A 372 -48.18 -8.60 1.06
CA ASN A 372 -49.65 -8.41 1.04
C ASN A 372 -49.97 -6.91 1.09
N TYR A 373 -51.23 -6.52 0.82
CA TYR A 373 -51.69 -5.16 1.10
C TYR A 373 -51.89 -4.94 2.61
N GLY A 374 -50.80 -4.52 3.26
CA GLY A 374 -50.73 -4.40 4.71
C GLY A 374 -50.67 -5.75 5.43
N ALA A 375 -50.68 -5.68 6.76
CA ALA A 375 -50.71 -6.80 7.69
C ALA A 375 -51.45 -6.40 8.97
N ASN A 376 -51.66 -7.33 9.91
CA ASN A 376 -52.27 -7.06 11.22
C ASN A 376 -51.52 -5.99 12.03
N TRP A 377 -50.25 -5.73 11.72
CA TRP A 377 -49.44 -4.70 12.38
C TRP A 377 -49.26 -3.40 11.57
N THR A 378 -49.68 -3.33 10.31
CA THR A 378 -49.50 -2.13 9.47
C THR A 378 -50.81 -1.44 9.04
N GLY A 379 -51.91 -2.18 8.91
CA GLY A 379 -53.23 -1.61 8.63
C GLY A 379 -54.09 -2.40 7.63
N TRP A 380 -55.38 -2.06 7.61
CA TRP A 380 -56.42 -2.62 6.74
C TRP A 380 -57.50 -1.56 6.49
N PRO A 381 -58.16 -1.53 5.31
CA PRO A 381 -59.35 -0.72 5.12
C PRO A 381 -60.53 -1.25 5.96
N GLY A 382 -60.84 -0.56 7.06
CA GLY A 382 -61.89 -0.94 7.99
C GLY A 382 -61.42 -1.88 9.10
N SER A 383 -62.36 -2.43 9.87
CA SER A 383 -62.07 -3.25 11.06
C SER A 383 -62.39 -4.74 10.90
N ASP A 384 -63.10 -5.14 9.84
CA ASP A 384 -63.41 -6.55 9.57
C ASP A 384 -62.29 -7.19 8.77
N THR A 385 -61.57 -8.13 9.38
CA THR A 385 -60.45 -8.84 8.76
C THR A 385 -60.75 -10.31 8.47
N LYS A 386 -62.04 -10.70 8.42
CA LYS A 386 -62.47 -12.07 8.09
C LYS A 386 -62.35 -12.36 6.59
N GLY A 387 -62.22 -13.64 6.24
CA GLY A 387 -62.22 -14.10 4.85
C GLY A 387 -63.61 -14.06 4.22
N THR A 388 -64.05 -12.89 3.78
CA THR A 388 -65.35 -12.67 3.10
C THR A 388 -65.15 -12.14 1.69
N ASP A 389 -66.12 -12.37 0.80
CA ASP A 389 -66.07 -11.85 -0.58
C ASP A 389 -65.87 -10.33 -0.64
N ALA A 390 -66.47 -9.59 0.30
CA ALA A 390 -66.29 -8.15 0.40
C ALA A 390 -64.84 -7.76 0.73
N ASN A 391 -64.21 -8.46 1.69
CA ASN A 391 -62.83 -8.21 2.07
C ASN A 391 -61.84 -8.64 0.98
N TYR A 392 -62.10 -9.76 0.29
CA TYR A 392 -61.27 -10.15 -0.85
C TYR A 392 -61.35 -9.17 -2.01
N ALA A 393 -62.49 -8.51 -2.22
CA ALA A 393 -62.62 -7.45 -3.21
C ALA A 393 -61.78 -6.21 -2.83
N ILE A 394 -61.67 -5.88 -1.54
CA ILE A 394 -60.80 -4.81 -1.03
C ILE A 394 -59.32 -5.15 -1.29
N GLU A 395 -58.89 -6.38 -0.99
CA GLU A 395 -57.51 -6.82 -1.26
C GLU A 395 -57.20 -6.70 -2.77
N LEU A 396 -58.10 -7.16 -3.64
CA LEU A 396 -57.94 -7.01 -5.09
C LEU A 396 -57.87 -5.55 -5.53
N GLN A 397 -58.72 -4.69 -4.98
CA GLN A 397 -58.78 -3.27 -5.34
C GLN A 397 -57.43 -2.57 -5.10
N HIS A 398 -56.77 -2.88 -3.99
CA HIS A 398 -55.54 -2.20 -3.58
C HIS A 398 -54.26 -2.92 -4.03
N MET A 399 -54.21 -4.25 -3.90
CA MET A 399 -53.04 -5.04 -4.27
C MET A 399 -52.96 -5.31 -5.78
N GLY A 400 -54.09 -5.35 -6.49
CA GLY A 400 -54.14 -5.57 -7.93
C GLY A 400 -53.27 -4.60 -8.75
N PRO A 401 -53.41 -3.27 -8.57
CA PRO A 401 -52.56 -2.28 -9.23
C PRO A 401 -51.08 -2.38 -8.82
N VAL A 402 -50.78 -2.78 -7.58
CA VAL A 402 -49.41 -3.04 -7.12
C VAL A 402 -48.80 -4.19 -7.92
N LEU A 403 -49.52 -5.31 -8.07
CA LEU A 403 -49.06 -6.46 -8.85
C LEU A 403 -48.77 -6.12 -10.32
N ASP A 404 -49.61 -5.31 -10.95
CA ASP A 404 -49.38 -4.84 -12.33
C ASP A 404 -48.05 -4.06 -12.42
N TYR A 405 -47.80 -3.16 -11.46
CA TYR A 405 -46.54 -2.43 -11.36
C TYR A 405 -45.33 -3.36 -11.14
N LEU A 406 -45.41 -4.31 -10.19
CA LEU A 406 -44.30 -5.23 -9.88
C LEU A 406 -43.93 -6.11 -11.09
N ASN A 407 -44.93 -6.54 -11.85
CA ASN A 407 -44.69 -7.33 -13.07
C ASN A 407 -43.96 -6.48 -14.14
N ASP A 408 -44.34 -5.22 -14.29
CA ASP A 408 -43.82 -4.33 -15.33
C ASP A 408 -42.46 -3.68 -14.99
N ALA A 409 -42.18 -3.42 -13.71
CA ALA A 409 -40.97 -2.72 -13.28
C ALA A 409 -39.70 -3.55 -13.57
N PRO A 410 -38.75 -3.05 -14.38
CA PRO A 410 -37.63 -3.86 -14.87
C PRO A 410 -36.55 -4.15 -13.81
N TYR A 411 -36.50 -3.38 -12.71
CA TYR A 411 -35.60 -3.59 -11.58
C TYR A 411 -36.21 -4.49 -10.49
N ILE A 412 -37.51 -4.81 -10.59
CA ILE A 412 -38.15 -5.85 -9.78
C ILE A 412 -37.94 -7.16 -10.51
N GLU A 413 -37.08 -7.99 -9.94
CA GLU A 413 -36.67 -9.25 -10.55
C GLU A 413 -37.60 -10.38 -10.14
N ARG A 414 -38.04 -10.41 -8.89
CA ARG A 414 -38.96 -11.46 -8.39
C ARG A 414 -39.91 -10.93 -7.32
N TYR A 415 -41.07 -11.56 -7.20
CA TYR A 415 -42.01 -11.30 -6.12
C TYR A 415 -42.79 -12.57 -5.73
N ALA A 416 -43.14 -12.71 -4.45
CA ALA A 416 -43.85 -13.87 -3.92
C ALA A 416 -44.90 -13.47 -2.88
N PHE A 417 -46.13 -13.95 -3.04
CA PHE A 417 -47.18 -13.82 -2.03
C PHE A 417 -46.89 -14.71 -0.83
N TYR A 418 -47.11 -14.18 0.38
CA TYR A 418 -47.17 -14.94 1.62
C TYR A 418 -48.63 -15.02 2.08
N ASN A 419 -49.21 -16.21 2.21
CA ASN A 419 -50.65 -16.31 2.43
C ASN A 419 -51.06 -16.09 3.91
N ASN A 420 -50.20 -16.43 4.87
CA ASN A 420 -50.60 -16.65 6.26
C ASN A 420 -50.49 -15.38 7.15
N VAL A 421 -51.17 -14.30 6.77
CA VAL A 421 -51.20 -13.03 7.54
C VAL A 421 -52.53 -12.84 8.27
N GLN A 422 -53.61 -12.56 7.53
CA GLN A 422 -54.99 -12.52 8.02
C GLN A 422 -55.92 -12.94 6.90
N GLU A 423 -57.06 -13.56 7.24
CA GLU A 423 -57.98 -14.16 6.26
C GLU A 423 -58.42 -13.19 5.17
N CYS A 424 -58.69 -11.93 5.48
CA CYS A 424 -59.11 -10.91 4.50
C CYS A 424 -58.13 -10.68 3.33
N ARG A 425 -56.87 -11.12 3.45
CA ARG A 425 -55.80 -10.91 2.47
C ARG A 425 -55.39 -12.18 1.74
N PHE A 426 -55.98 -13.32 2.06
CA PHE A 426 -55.58 -14.59 1.46
C PHE A 426 -55.63 -14.52 -0.06
N ALA A 427 -54.56 -14.95 -0.71
CA ALA A 427 -54.55 -15.23 -2.15
C ALA A 427 -55.22 -16.59 -2.43
N ILE A 428 -55.17 -17.50 -1.45
CA ILE A 428 -55.88 -18.78 -1.47
C ILE A 428 -56.53 -19.04 -0.11
N ALA A 429 -57.84 -19.33 -0.13
CA ALA A 429 -58.62 -19.67 1.05
C ALA A 429 -59.08 -21.13 0.94
N GLY A 430 -58.51 -22.01 1.78
CA GLY A 430 -58.68 -23.45 1.61
C GLY A 430 -58.09 -23.91 0.28
N ASP A 431 -58.93 -24.44 -0.61
CA ASP A 431 -58.56 -24.89 -1.95
C ASP A 431 -58.94 -23.91 -3.06
N LYS A 432 -59.54 -22.76 -2.75
CA LYS A 432 -60.03 -21.79 -3.74
C LYS A 432 -59.15 -20.55 -3.80
N LEU A 433 -58.82 -20.15 -5.04
CA LEU A 433 -58.22 -18.84 -5.28
C LEU A 433 -59.23 -17.76 -4.93
N THR A 434 -58.77 -16.73 -4.22
CA THR A 434 -59.55 -15.50 -4.02
C THR A 434 -59.39 -14.59 -5.24
N PRO A 435 -60.18 -13.52 -5.40
CA PRO A 435 -60.02 -12.55 -6.49
C PRO A 435 -58.58 -12.04 -6.71
N ILE A 436 -57.83 -11.76 -5.64
CA ILE A 436 -56.42 -11.36 -5.78
C ILE A 436 -55.54 -12.53 -6.25
N GLY A 437 -55.84 -13.76 -5.82
CA GLY A 437 -55.14 -14.95 -6.27
C GLY A 437 -55.37 -15.29 -7.74
N GLU A 438 -56.60 -15.11 -8.23
CA GLU A 438 -56.93 -15.23 -9.65
C GLU A 438 -56.17 -14.18 -10.48
N LYS A 439 -56.15 -12.92 -10.03
CA LYS A 439 -55.35 -11.85 -10.64
C LYS A 439 -53.86 -12.23 -10.67
N TYR A 440 -53.32 -12.72 -9.56
CA TYR A 440 -51.92 -13.14 -9.47
C TYR A 440 -51.57 -14.22 -10.49
N ALA A 441 -52.40 -15.27 -10.60
CA ALA A 441 -52.24 -16.36 -11.56
C ALA A 441 -52.39 -15.91 -13.03
N ALA A 442 -53.19 -14.87 -13.28
CA ALA A 442 -53.47 -14.34 -14.61
C ALA A 442 -52.43 -13.33 -15.13
N LEU A 443 -51.49 -12.85 -14.29
CA LEU A 443 -50.43 -11.94 -14.74
C LEU A 443 -49.64 -12.55 -15.90
N ALA A 444 -49.41 -11.74 -16.93
CA ALA A 444 -48.60 -12.13 -18.09
C ALA A 444 -47.18 -12.48 -17.62
N PRO A 445 -46.63 -13.63 -18.03
CA PRO A 445 -45.32 -14.07 -17.56
C PRO A 445 -44.21 -13.21 -18.15
N LYS A 446 -43.36 -12.67 -17.28
CA LYS A 446 -42.18 -11.89 -17.63
C LYS A 446 -40.95 -12.52 -17.00
N LEU A 447 -39.86 -12.61 -17.76
CA LEU A 447 -38.58 -13.09 -17.25
C LEU A 447 -38.17 -12.32 -16.00
N ALA A 448 -37.68 -13.07 -15.01
CA ALA A 448 -37.26 -12.53 -13.74
C ALA A 448 -36.01 -11.66 -13.92
N TYR A 449 -34.93 -12.28 -14.37
CA TYR A 449 -33.63 -11.65 -14.51
C TYR A 449 -33.58 -10.71 -15.71
N ASN A 450 -32.98 -9.55 -15.47
CA ASN A 450 -32.67 -8.56 -16.50
C ASN A 450 -31.21 -8.15 -16.33
N SER A 451 -30.37 -8.52 -17.29
CA SER A 451 -28.93 -8.22 -17.28
C SER A 451 -28.62 -6.73 -17.29
N ASP A 452 -29.54 -5.86 -17.72
CA ASP A 452 -29.38 -4.40 -17.64
C ASP A 452 -29.36 -3.87 -16.19
N TYR A 453 -29.88 -4.66 -15.24
CA TYR A 453 -29.90 -4.37 -13.81
C TYR A 453 -28.97 -5.29 -13.02
N GLU A 454 -28.04 -5.99 -13.67
CA GLU A 454 -27.04 -6.79 -12.96
C GLU A 454 -26.21 -5.88 -12.03
N TYR A 455 -26.02 -6.32 -10.78
CA TYR A 455 -25.16 -5.59 -9.86
C TYR A 455 -23.71 -6.08 -9.95
N VAL A 456 -22.78 -5.16 -10.12
CA VAL A 456 -21.34 -5.43 -10.06
C VAL A 456 -20.82 -4.99 -8.68
N PRO A 457 -20.24 -5.91 -7.88
CA PRO A 457 -19.65 -5.57 -6.59
C PRO A 457 -18.65 -4.42 -6.69
N ARG A 458 -18.61 -3.58 -5.65
CA ARG A 458 -17.67 -2.46 -5.59
C ARG A 458 -16.23 -2.98 -5.54
N ASN A 459 -15.33 -2.26 -6.17
CA ASN A 459 -13.90 -2.53 -6.07
C ASN A 459 -13.43 -2.48 -4.60
N PRO A 460 -12.58 -3.42 -4.15
CA PRO A 460 -11.95 -3.35 -2.84
C PRO A 460 -11.17 -2.06 -2.67
N ARG A 461 -11.22 -1.50 -1.46
CA ARG A 461 -10.41 -0.32 -1.11
C ARG A 461 -8.95 -0.72 -0.97
N THR A 462 -8.08 0.14 -1.48
CA THR A 462 -6.63 0.04 -1.33
C THR A 462 -6.13 1.22 -0.51
N TYR A 463 -4.98 1.06 0.12
CA TYR A 463 -4.45 1.98 1.12
C TYR A 463 -2.94 2.15 0.95
N ASN A 464 -2.43 3.26 1.49
CA ASN A 464 -0.99 3.48 1.54
C ASN A 464 -0.35 2.43 2.46
N PRO A 465 0.84 1.90 2.12
CA PRO A 465 1.61 1.09 3.03
C PRO A 465 1.93 1.89 4.30
N SER A 466 2.01 1.22 5.45
CA SER A 466 2.29 1.85 6.74
C SER A 466 3.28 1.05 7.56
N ASP A 467 3.60 1.57 8.76
CA ASP A 467 4.41 0.89 9.77
C ASP A 467 5.80 0.51 9.23
N LEU A 468 6.34 1.28 8.27
CA LEU A 468 7.69 1.09 7.80
C LEU A 468 8.65 1.35 8.96
N THR A 469 9.42 0.33 9.33
CA THR A 469 10.55 0.45 10.25
C THR A 469 11.82 0.02 9.54
N VAL A 470 12.93 0.61 9.94
CA VAL A 470 14.25 0.30 9.38
C VAL A 470 15.23 0.10 10.53
N SER A 471 15.95 -1.00 10.48
CA SER A 471 16.97 -1.40 11.46
C SER A 471 18.23 -1.76 10.72
N PHE A 472 19.36 -1.17 11.08
CA PHE A 472 20.65 -1.50 10.50
C PHE A 472 21.51 -2.24 11.52
N VAL A 473 22.00 -3.41 11.12
CA VAL A 473 22.94 -4.23 11.88
C VAL A 473 24.32 -4.04 11.26
N PRO A 474 25.21 -3.25 11.88
CA PRO A 474 26.45 -2.89 11.23
C PRO A 474 27.44 -4.06 11.10
N ARG A 475 27.52 -4.96 12.10
CA ARG A 475 28.42 -6.14 12.03
C ARG A 475 28.24 -6.93 10.74
N THR A 476 26.99 -7.06 10.27
CA THR A 476 26.65 -7.80 9.05
C THR A 476 26.42 -6.87 7.86
N LYS A 477 26.48 -5.55 8.05
CA LYS A 477 26.08 -4.54 7.07
C LYS A 477 24.65 -4.73 6.55
N THR A 478 23.77 -5.34 7.35
CA THR A 478 22.40 -5.67 6.93
C THR A 478 21.44 -4.58 7.39
N CYS A 479 20.72 -3.97 6.45
CA CYS A 479 19.56 -3.15 6.71
C CYS A 479 18.31 -4.01 6.58
N THR A 480 17.52 -4.13 7.64
CA THR A 480 16.25 -4.84 7.68
C THR A 480 15.12 -3.82 7.73
N MET A 481 14.14 -3.98 6.84
CA MET A 481 12.91 -3.22 6.84
C MET A 481 11.73 -4.12 7.15
N THR A 482 10.78 -3.62 7.93
CA THR A 482 9.47 -4.24 8.06
C THR A 482 8.38 -3.21 7.79
N PHE A 483 7.27 -3.63 7.19
CA PHE A 483 6.14 -2.74 6.89
C PHE A 483 4.84 -3.52 6.73
N LYS A 484 3.71 -2.81 6.65
CA LYS A 484 2.41 -3.37 6.32
C LYS A 484 1.87 -2.86 4.99
N ASN A 485 1.35 -3.77 4.18
CA ASN A 485 0.56 -3.44 2.99
C ASN A 485 -0.91 -3.82 3.22
N HIS A 486 -1.71 -2.86 3.64
CA HIS A 486 -3.13 -3.07 3.92
C HIS A 486 -3.96 -3.45 2.69
N SER A 487 -3.43 -3.26 1.48
CA SER A 487 -4.13 -3.61 0.23
C SER A 487 -4.07 -5.12 -0.08
N GLY A 488 -3.24 -5.90 0.63
CA GLY A 488 -3.13 -7.35 0.42
C GLY A 488 -2.81 -7.71 -1.03
N GLU A 489 -3.56 -8.68 -1.58
CA GLU A 489 -3.46 -9.16 -2.97
C GLU A 489 -3.88 -8.13 -4.04
N PHE A 490 -4.51 -7.02 -3.64
CA PHE A 490 -5.03 -6.00 -4.55
C PHE A 490 -3.93 -4.99 -4.97
N VAL A 491 -2.74 -5.50 -5.28
CA VAL A 491 -1.59 -4.74 -5.75
C VAL A 491 -0.96 -5.43 -6.96
N ASP A 492 -0.51 -4.64 -7.93
CA ASP A 492 0.19 -5.12 -9.12
C ASP A 492 1.71 -5.16 -8.90
N ASP A 493 2.25 -4.29 -8.03
CA ASP A 493 3.68 -4.26 -7.69
C ASP A 493 3.91 -3.67 -6.28
N ILE A 494 4.96 -4.15 -5.62
CA ILE A 494 5.44 -3.65 -4.33
C ILE A 494 6.94 -3.42 -4.44
N MET A 495 7.36 -2.16 -4.42
CA MET A 495 8.74 -1.73 -4.54
C MET A 495 9.28 -1.24 -3.20
N VAL A 496 10.46 -1.71 -2.84
CA VAL A 496 11.29 -1.08 -1.80
C VAL A 496 12.18 -0.06 -2.50
N GLU A 497 12.04 1.21 -2.13
CA GLU A 497 12.81 2.29 -2.73
C GLU A 497 13.77 2.91 -1.72
N ARG A 498 14.95 3.30 -2.19
CA ARG A 498 16.02 3.92 -1.40
C ARG A 498 16.61 5.15 -2.10
N LYS A 499 16.93 6.20 -1.36
CA LYS A 499 17.80 7.31 -1.79
C LYS A 499 18.96 7.52 -0.81
N LYS A 500 20.11 7.99 -1.32
CA LYS A 500 21.28 8.41 -0.52
C LYS A 500 21.29 9.94 -0.44
N GLY A 501 21.29 10.48 0.77
CA GLY A 501 21.14 11.91 1.04
C GLY A 501 19.69 12.40 0.91
N LYS A 502 19.38 13.51 1.59
CA LYS A 502 18.01 14.06 1.69
C LYS A 502 17.40 14.41 0.32
N PHE A 503 18.24 14.89 -0.59
CA PHE A 503 17.87 15.32 -1.95
C PHE A 503 18.32 14.32 -3.03
N GLY A 504 18.71 13.10 -2.65
CA GLY A 504 19.06 12.06 -3.61
C GLY A 504 17.84 11.54 -4.38
N GLU A 505 18.09 10.90 -5.52
CA GLU A 505 17.06 10.24 -6.33
C GLU A 505 16.63 8.91 -5.71
N TRP A 506 15.33 8.62 -5.78
CA TRP A 506 14.77 7.33 -5.39
C TRP A 506 15.13 6.26 -6.42
N LYS A 507 15.64 5.12 -5.92
CA LYS A 507 15.93 3.93 -6.71
C LYS A 507 15.17 2.74 -6.14
N CYS A 508 14.50 1.98 -6.98
CA CYS A 508 13.95 0.68 -6.58
C CYS A 508 15.12 -0.27 -6.29
N VAL A 509 15.18 -0.80 -5.07
CA VAL A 509 16.19 -1.79 -4.66
C VAL A 509 15.64 -3.22 -4.68
N SER A 510 14.30 -3.38 -4.68
CA SER A 510 13.66 -4.69 -4.76
C SER A 510 12.18 -4.58 -5.12
N HIS A 511 11.69 -5.58 -5.84
CA HIS A 511 10.26 -5.87 -6.02
C HIS A 511 9.87 -7.05 -5.13
N LEU A 512 8.72 -6.96 -4.47
CA LEU A 512 8.19 -7.97 -3.58
C LEU A 512 6.87 -8.51 -4.14
N GLU A 513 6.67 -9.82 -4.02
CA GLU A 513 5.40 -10.44 -4.38
C GLU A 513 4.32 -10.08 -3.37
N ALA A 514 3.10 -9.84 -3.86
CA ALA A 514 1.95 -9.71 -2.98
C ALA A 514 1.70 -11.04 -2.27
N VAL A 515 1.64 -11.01 -0.94
CA VAL A 515 1.25 -12.19 -0.16
C VAL A 515 -0.23 -12.13 0.21
N GLU A 516 -0.89 -13.29 0.13
CA GLU A 516 -2.29 -13.50 0.53
C GLU A 516 -2.43 -13.63 2.08
N ASP A 517 -1.36 -13.43 2.85
CA ASP A 517 -1.37 -13.55 4.31
C ASP A 517 -2.21 -12.45 4.99
N THR A 518 -3.08 -12.89 5.91
CA THR A 518 -3.87 -12.08 6.83
C THR A 518 -3.06 -11.07 7.64
N ALA A 519 -1.81 -11.37 8.00
CA ALA A 519 -0.97 -10.45 8.75
C ALA A 519 -0.51 -9.23 7.93
N ARG A 520 -0.55 -9.33 6.59
CA ARG A 520 -0.19 -8.27 5.63
C ARG A 520 1.15 -7.59 5.95
N THR A 521 2.05 -8.33 6.59
CA THR A 521 3.33 -7.86 7.12
C THR A 521 4.44 -8.37 6.24
N TYR A 522 5.35 -7.48 5.88
CA TYR A 522 6.44 -7.73 4.97
C TYR A 522 7.77 -7.46 5.68
N SER A 523 8.79 -8.21 5.30
CA SER A 523 10.16 -8.01 5.75
C SER A 523 11.10 -8.09 4.56
N TYR A 524 12.00 -7.13 4.45
CA TYR A 524 13.02 -7.11 3.41
C TYR A 524 14.38 -6.79 4.03
N GLN A 525 15.43 -7.38 3.49
CA GLN A 525 16.80 -7.13 3.92
C GLN A 525 17.67 -6.78 2.73
N GLU A 526 18.55 -5.79 2.91
CA GLU A 526 19.62 -5.50 1.96
C GLU A 526 20.96 -5.27 2.65
N LYS A 527 22.03 -5.30 1.85
CA LYS A 527 23.36 -4.92 2.30
C LYS A 527 23.60 -3.43 2.03
N VAL A 528 24.00 -2.70 3.07
CA VAL A 528 24.42 -1.29 2.98
C VAL A 528 25.89 -1.22 3.37
N GLU A 529 26.75 -1.20 2.36
CA GLU A 529 28.20 -1.35 2.54
C GLU A 529 28.96 -0.03 2.67
N GLU A 530 28.31 1.06 2.30
CA GLU A 530 28.88 2.41 2.33
C GLU A 530 28.28 3.21 3.49
N ALA A 531 29.10 4.11 4.04
CA ALA A 531 28.61 5.11 4.97
C ALA A 531 27.71 6.13 4.25
N GLY A 532 26.74 6.66 4.98
CA GLY A 532 25.83 7.67 4.47
C GLY A 532 24.48 7.73 5.18
N ASN A 533 23.71 8.75 4.80
CA ASN A 533 22.32 8.90 5.22
C ASN A 533 21.42 8.32 4.14
N TYR A 534 20.79 7.19 4.43
CA TYR A 534 19.85 6.52 3.54
C TYR A 534 18.42 6.83 3.96
N PHE A 535 17.53 6.98 3.00
CA PHE A 535 16.10 7.10 3.24
C PHE A 535 15.39 6.01 2.47
N TYR A 536 14.39 5.39 3.11
CA TYR A 536 13.60 4.30 2.56
C TYR A 536 12.14 4.67 2.51
N ARG A 537 11.44 4.17 1.48
CA ARG A 537 9.98 4.15 1.41
C ARG A 537 9.51 2.90 0.69
N ILE A 538 8.26 2.54 0.95
CA ILE A 538 7.56 1.50 0.20
C ILE A 538 6.68 2.17 -0.83
N HIS A 539 6.77 1.71 -2.07
CA HIS A 539 5.98 2.18 -3.18
C HIS A 539 5.16 1.00 -3.73
N VAL A 540 3.85 1.12 -3.69
CA VAL A 540 2.90 0.12 -4.19
C VAL A 540 2.16 0.68 -5.39
N ILE A 541 2.05 -0.12 -6.45
CA ILE A 541 1.09 0.12 -7.53
C ILE A 541 -0.12 -0.74 -7.24
N ASP A 542 -1.27 -0.13 -6.97
CA ASP A 542 -2.50 -0.88 -6.74
C ASP A 542 -3.10 -1.43 -8.05
N PHE A 543 -4.04 -2.37 -7.96
CA PHE A 543 -4.67 -3.00 -9.13
C PHE A 543 -5.46 -2.03 -10.05
N LEU A 544 -5.61 -0.77 -9.64
CA LEU A 544 -6.19 0.30 -10.46
C LEU A 544 -5.12 1.14 -11.16
N GLY A 545 -3.83 0.82 -10.97
CA GLY A 545 -2.68 1.53 -11.51
C GLY A 545 -2.32 2.80 -10.73
N ARG A 546 -2.69 2.90 -9.44
CA ARG A 546 -2.39 4.09 -8.61
C ARG A 546 -1.16 3.86 -7.73
N ASP A 547 -0.28 4.84 -7.71
CA ASP A 547 0.87 4.90 -6.81
C ASP A 547 0.43 5.14 -5.37
N ARG A 548 0.96 4.33 -4.44
CA ARG A 548 0.71 4.43 -3.00
C ARG A 548 2.02 4.32 -2.23
N LEU A 549 2.30 5.31 -1.41
CA LEU A 549 3.60 5.48 -0.76
C LEU A 549 3.48 5.41 0.76
N SER A 550 4.45 4.75 1.41
CA SER A 550 4.65 4.89 2.85
C SER A 550 5.26 6.24 3.22
N SER A 551 5.35 6.53 4.51
CA SER A 551 6.27 7.55 5.03
C SER A 551 7.73 7.19 4.71
N GLU A 552 8.59 8.20 4.65
CA GLU A 552 10.05 8.01 4.54
C GLU A 552 10.63 7.67 5.92
N VAL A 553 11.57 6.71 5.96
CA VAL A 553 12.34 6.38 7.17
C VAL A 553 13.82 6.51 6.90
N ALA A 554 14.54 7.22 7.77
CA ALA A 554 15.98 7.43 7.64
C ALA A 554 16.78 6.31 8.33
N ASN A 555 17.90 5.93 7.72
CA ASN A 555 18.91 5.05 8.29
C ASN A 555 20.29 5.72 8.13
N THR A 556 20.96 6.00 9.24
CA THR A 556 22.30 6.62 9.23
C THR A 556 23.35 5.55 9.44
N VAL A 557 24.24 5.39 8.46
CA VAL A 557 25.40 4.50 8.55
C VAL A 557 26.65 5.33 8.80
N ASN A 558 27.20 5.25 10.02
CA ASN A 558 28.40 5.98 10.42
C ASN A 558 29.65 5.44 9.69
N GLY A 559 30.56 6.33 9.33
CA GLY A 559 31.85 5.96 8.77
C GLY A 559 32.81 7.14 8.64
N SER A 560 34.00 6.84 8.15
CA SER A 560 35.03 7.83 7.86
C SER A 560 35.18 8.08 6.36
N GLU A 561 35.89 9.15 6.06
CA GLU A 561 36.41 9.48 4.73
C GLU A 561 37.92 9.76 4.82
N GLY A 562 38.67 9.65 3.72
CA GLY A 562 40.09 10.01 3.65
C GLY A 562 40.92 9.05 2.81
N SER A 563 42.09 8.67 3.32
CA SER A 563 43.05 7.78 2.65
C SER A 563 43.29 6.50 3.45
N ALA A 564 44.06 5.56 2.90
CA ALA A 564 44.39 4.31 3.59
C ALA A 564 45.15 4.52 4.92
N ASP A 565 45.90 5.63 5.07
CA ASP A 565 46.73 5.89 6.26
C ASP A 565 46.11 6.89 7.24
N PHE A 566 45.21 7.75 6.77
CA PHE A 566 44.56 8.79 7.59
C PHE A 566 43.13 9.04 7.12
N GLN A 567 42.19 8.91 8.05
CA GLN A 567 40.75 9.10 7.81
C GLN A 567 40.12 9.89 8.96
N TRP A 568 39.01 10.55 8.68
CA TRP A 568 38.24 11.30 9.66
C TRP A 568 36.74 11.08 9.46
N GLY A 569 35.94 11.36 10.48
CA GLY A 569 34.50 11.17 10.38
C GLY A 569 33.71 11.89 11.46
N THR A 570 32.41 11.65 11.48
CA THR A 570 31.51 12.12 12.54
C THR A 570 30.64 10.95 12.97
N MET A 571 30.77 10.55 14.23
CA MET A 571 29.86 9.59 14.84
C MET A 571 28.54 10.31 15.15
N SER A 572 27.42 9.69 14.80
CA SER A 572 26.07 10.16 15.13
C SER A 572 25.27 9.05 15.83
N ALA A 573 24.65 9.34 16.96
CA ALA A 573 23.80 8.38 17.68
C ALA A 573 22.74 9.08 18.53
N ALA A 574 21.55 8.48 18.60
CA ALA A 574 20.39 9.01 19.32
C ALA A 574 20.11 8.28 20.66
N ASN A 575 21.01 7.40 21.08
CA ASN A 575 20.95 6.63 22.32
C ASN A 575 22.38 6.20 22.74
N ASP A 576 22.48 5.40 23.80
CA ASP A 576 23.75 4.89 24.37
C ASP A 576 24.13 3.49 23.85
N GLU A 577 23.49 3.00 22.79
CA GLU A 577 23.84 1.73 22.15
C GLU A 577 25.18 1.83 21.40
N ASP A 578 25.85 0.68 21.27
CA ASP A 578 27.11 0.61 20.52
C ASP A 578 26.84 0.91 19.03
N VAL A 579 27.44 1.98 18.52
CA VAL A 579 27.48 2.31 17.09
C VAL A 579 28.78 1.85 16.47
N TYR A 580 28.70 1.50 15.19
CA TYR A 580 29.83 1.04 14.40
C TYR A 580 30.15 2.11 13.37
N SER A 581 31.41 2.49 13.29
CA SER A 581 31.91 3.43 12.28
C SER A 581 32.84 2.67 11.34
N PHE A 582 32.42 2.53 10.09
CA PHE A 582 33.22 1.85 9.06
C PHE A 582 34.32 2.75 8.53
N TYR A 583 35.47 2.16 8.20
CA TYR A 583 36.51 2.87 7.48
C TYR A 583 36.20 2.89 5.99
N GLU A 584 36.43 4.02 5.32
CA GLU A 584 36.42 4.11 3.86
C GLU A 584 37.47 3.16 3.28
N HIS A 585 38.64 3.09 3.94
CA HIS A 585 39.71 2.16 3.61
C HIS A 585 40.07 1.31 4.85
N GLY A 586 40.08 -0.02 4.70
CA GLY A 586 40.59 -0.89 5.76
C GLY A 586 42.08 -0.65 6.03
N PHE A 587 42.52 -0.84 7.27
CA PHE A 587 43.93 -0.71 7.68
C PHE A 587 44.62 -2.08 7.75
N GLU A 588 45.90 -2.13 7.39
CA GLU A 588 46.72 -3.36 7.50
C GLU A 588 46.98 -3.79 8.96
N SER A 589 46.88 -2.85 9.91
CA SER A 589 47.04 -3.07 11.34
C SER A 589 46.02 -2.24 12.12
N ILE A 590 45.81 -2.54 13.41
CA ILE A 590 44.82 -1.82 14.23
C ILE A 590 45.20 -0.33 14.30
N PRO A 591 44.36 0.59 13.76
CA PRO A 591 44.67 2.01 13.76
C PRO A 591 44.50 2.64 15.14
N ALA A 592 45.02 3.85 15.31
CA ALA A 592 44.67 4.71 16.44
C ALA A 592 43.36 5.45 16.13
N VAL A 593 42.41 5.41 17.06
CA VAL A 593 41.14 6.15 16.97
C VAL A 593 41.15 7.20 18.08
N VAL A 594 41.01 8.47 17.70
CA VAL A 594 40.87 9.58 18.66
C VAL A 594 39.62 10.37 18.37
N PHE A 595 38.89 10.70 19.41
CA PHE A 595 37.68 11.50 19.35
C PHE A 595 37.92 12.93 19.81
N GLY A 596 37.15 13.86 19.26
CA GLY A 596 36.98 15.21 19.80
C GLY A 596 36.00 15.26 20.96
N GLY A 597 35.50 16.46 21.26
CA GLY A 597 34.38 16.62 22.18
C GLY A 597 33.03 16.34 21.52
N THR A 598 32.10 15.81 22.30
CA THR A 598 30.71 15.55 21.90
C THR A 598 29.90 16.86 21.82
N THR A 599 28.88 16.91 20.95
CA THR A 599 27.90 18.02 20.94
C THR A 599 27.13 18.12 22.25
N SER A 600 26.34 19.17 22.45
CA SER A 600 25.53 19.40 23.66
C SER A 600 24.03 19.29 23.39
N VAL A 601 23.62 18.42 22.46
CA VAL A 601 22.21 18.20 22.07
C VAL A 601 21.40 17.66 23.24
N ASN A 602 22.02 16.79 24.04
CA ASN A 602 21.50 16.23 25.28
C ASN A 602 22.35 16.74 26.45
N PRO A 603 22.14 17.99 26.91
CA PRO A 603 22.98 18.59 27.94
C PRO A 603 22.82 17.91 29.31
N THR A 604 21.66 17.33 29.59
CA THR A 604 21.32 16.68 30.87
C THR A 604 21.92 15.29 31.06
N THR A 605 22.27 14.59 29.97
CA THR A 605 22.86 13.25 30.05
C THR A 605 24.36 13.30 30.36
N HIS A 606 24.99 14.47 30.14
CA HIS A 606 26.44 14.65 30.19
C HIS A 606 27.21 13.57 29.41
N ALA A 607 26.62 13.10 28.31
CA ALA A 607 27.18 11.99 27.56
C ALA A 607 28.56 12.35 27.00
N GLN A 608 29.46 11.38 27.07
CA GLN A 608 30.77 11.44 26.46
C GLN A 608 30.94 10.30 25.47
N GLU A 609 31.74 10.53 24.45
CA GLU A 609 32.15 9.50 23.52
C GLU A 609 33.08 8.48 24.19
N VAL A 610 32.81 7.20 23.93
CA VAL A 610 33.60 6.07 24.39
C VAL A 610 33.89 5.18 23.20
N VAL A 611 35.16 4.81 23.01
CA VAL A 611 35.55 3.79 22.02
C VAL A 611 35.59 2.44 22.73
N ASN A 612 34.74 1.50 22.31
CA ASN A 612 34.63 0.19 22.93
C ASN A 612 35.68 -0.78 22.36
N ALA A 613 35.84 -0.80 21.04
CA ALA A 613 36.76 -1.68 20.34
C ALA A 613 37.25 -1.03 19.03
N VAL A 614 38.47 -1.36 18.63
CA VAL A 614 39.07 -0.93 17.37
C VAL A 614 39.56 -2.17 16.62
N THR A 615 39.18 -2.29 15.36
CA THR A 615 39.61 -3.35 14.45
C THR A 615 40.28 -2.72 13.23
N THR A 616 40.71 -3.55 12.27
CA THR A 616 41.27 -3.12 10.99
C THR A 616 40.24 -2.61 9.99
N SER A 617 38.94 -2.87 10.18
CA SER A 617 37.88 -2.51 9.22
C SER A 617 36.78 -1.59 9.78
N TYR A 618 36.68 -1.48 11.10
CA TYR A 618 35.79 -0.57 11.81
C TYR A 618 36.24 -0.37 13.25
N PHE A 619 35.63 0.58 13.94
CA PHE A 619 35.62 0.64 15.40
C PHE A 619 34.19 0.73 15.92
N THR A 620 34.00 0.32 17.18
CA THR A 620 32.75 0.51 17.90
C THR A 620 32.91 1.58 18.95
N SER A 621 31.88 2.39 19.11
CA SER A 621 31.84 3.50 20.04
C SER A 621 30.40 3.79 20.45
N LYS A 622 30.21 4.69 21.42
CA LYS A 622 28.89 5.16 21.83
C LYS A 622 28.98 6.48 22.58
N PHE A 623 27.83 7.13 22.77
CA PHE A 623 27.68 8.21 23.73
C PHE A 623 27.21 7.63 25.06
N PHE A 624 28.13 7.57 26.01
CA PHE A 624 27.86 6.99 27.31
C PHE A 624 27.47 8.09 28.32
N PRO A 625 26.27 8.04 28.94
CA PRO A 625 25.83 9.06 29.89
C PRO A 625 26.57 8.97 31.23
N TRP A 626 26.56 10.05 32.01
CA TRP A 626 27.13 10.03 33.35
C TRP A 626 26.19 9.31 34.33
N ASN A 627 26.68 8.22 34.94
CA ASN A 627 25.88 7.23 35.68
C ASN A 627 25.57 7.55 37.15
N ALA A 628 25.87 8.76 37.65
CA ALA A 628 25.65 9.13 39.06
C ALA A 628 24.96 10.50 39.18
N LEU A 629 23.78 10.61 38.57
CA LEU A 629 22.88 11.77 38.67
C LEU A 629 21.49 11.32 39.14
N GLU A 630 20.76 12.18 39.85
CA GLU A 630 19.42 11.91 40.41
C GLU A 630 18.31 11.73 39.34
N SER A 631 18.60 11.98 38.06
CA SER A 631 17.69 11.84 36.92
C SER A 631 18.04 10.65 36.04
N ASP A 632 17.06 10.08 35.32
CA ASP A 632 17.27 9.01 34.31
C ASP A 632 18.39 9.40 33.31
N PRO A 633 19.58 8.80 33.42
CA PRO A 633 20.75 9.17 32.63
C PRO A 633 20.59 8.82 31.14
N ASN A 634 19.56 8.04 30.76
CA ASN A 634 19.39 7.49 29.42
C ASN A 634 18.43 8.30 28.53
N LYS A 635 18.04 9.51 28.96
CA LYS A 635 17.09 10.35 28.20
C LYS A 635 17.78 11.16 27.09
N PHE A 636 17.95 10.54 25.92
CA PHE A 636 18.35 11.23 24.70
C PHE A 636 17.10 11.81 23.97
N ASN A 637 17.02 13.14 23.86
CA ASN A 637 15.97 13.88 23.14
C ASN A 637 16.36 14.27 21.70
N GLY A 638 17.58 13.94 21.27
CA GLY A 638 18.09 14.20 19.93
C GLY A 638 19.40 13.46 19.66
N THR A 639 19.87 13.52 18.41
CA THR A 639 21.11 12.85 17.97
C THR A 639 22.34 13.63 18.44
N GLU A 640 23.22 12.98 19.21
CA GLU A 640 24.55 13.50 19.52
C GLU A 640 25.52 13.23 18.37
N HIS A 641 26.52 14.11 18.27
CA HIS A 641 27.58 14.01 17.27
C HIS A 641 28.97 14.21 17.91
N ALA A 642 29.98 13.52 17.40
CA ALA A 642 31.38 13.75 17.75
C ALA A 642 32.28 13.43 16.56
N SER A 643 33.19 14.35 16.22
CA SER A 643 34.19 14.10 15.19
C SER A 643 35.31 13.22 15.72
N PHE A 644 35.89 12.41 14.82
CA PHE A 644 36.99 11.51 15.16
C PHE A 644 38.03 11.47 14.03
N ILE A 645 39.24 11.10 14.40
CA ILE A 645 40.34 10.73 13.49
C ILE A 645 40.64 9.25 13.68
N VAL A 646 40.95 8.60 12.56
CA VAL A 646 41.48 7.24 12.49
C VAL A 646 42.77 7.30 11.69
N ALA A 647 43.88 6.88 12.27
CA ALA A 647 45.17 6.97 11.61
C ALA A 647 46.04 5.73 11.85
N LYS A 648 46.86 5.39 10.86
CA LYS A 648 47.86 4.32 10.96
C LYS A 648 48.89 4.67 12.05
N PRO A 649 49.21 3.76 12.99
CA PRO A 649 50.15 4.06 14.06
C PRO A 649 51.57 4.34 13.51
N GLY A 650 52.23 5.35 14.05
CA GLY A 650 53.55 5.81 13.62
C GLY A 650 53.59 7.30 13.33
N ASN A 651 54.66 7.73 12.65
CA ASN A 651 54.85 9.09 12.17
C ASN A 651 54.29 9.23 10.75
N GLY A 652 53.72 10.38 10.44
CA GLY A 652 53.19 10.71 9.12
C GLY A 652 53.13 12.21 8.88
N THR A 653 52.61 12.60 7.72
CA THR A 653 52.42 14.01 7.36
C THR A 653 51.03 14.25 6.77
N LEU A 654 50.43 15.39 7.11
CA LEU A 654 49.23 15.91 6.48
C LEU A 654 49.62 17.18 5.71
N GLY A 655 49.90 17.06 4.41
CA GLY A 655 50.57 18.13 3.66
C GLY A 655 51.91 18.48 4.34
N SER A 656 52.07 19.72 4.82
CA SER A 656 53.30 20.16 5.50
C SER A 656 53.36 19.91 7.02
N LEU A 657 52.29 19.38 7.65
CA LEU A 657 52.27 19.18 9.12
C LEU A 657 52.66 17.75 9.48
N HIS A 658 53.66 17.59 10.34
CA HIS A 658 54.03 16.29 10.90
C HIS A 658 53.05 15.85 12.00
N TYR A 659 52.76 14.56 12.08
CA TYR A 659 52.01 13.95 13.17
C TYR A 659 52.63 12.63 13.64
N GLU A 660 52.40 12.30 14.91
CA GLU A 660 52.66 10.98 15.50
C GLU A 660 51.38 10.45 16.15
N THR A 661 51.06 9.17 15.96
CA THR A 661 49.86 8.55 16.53
C THR A 661 50.06 7.09 16.89
N GLY A 662 49.32 6.59 17.86
CA GLY A 662 49.41 5.19 18.28
C GLY A 662 48.71 4.94 19.62
N LEU A 663 49.06 3.82 20.25
CA LEU A 663 48.74 3.56 21.65
C LEU A 663 49.86 4.10 22.54
N ILE A 664 49.51 4.51 23.77
CA ILE A 664 50.51 4.87 24.78
C ILE A 664 51.42 3.66 25.05
N THR A 665 52.73 3.88 24.94
CA THR A 665 53.77 2.88 25.17
C THR A 665 54.83 3.38 26.15
N ASP A 666 55.58 2.46 26.75
CA ASP A 666 56.82 2.79 27.45
C ASP A 666 57.98 3.08 26.47
N GLU A 667 59.16 3.42 27.00
CA GLU A 667 60.36 3.71 26.20
C GLU A 667 60.85 2.53 25.37
N ALA A 668 60.49 1.29 25.74
CA ALA A 668 60.78 0.08 24.97
C ALA A 668 59.73 -0.18 23.87
N GLY A 669 58.73 0.69 23.71
CA GLY A 669 57.67 0.56 22.72
C GLY A 669 56.59 -0.46 23.11
N LYS A 670 56.53 -0.91 24.37
CA LYS A 670 55.49 -1.82 24.86
C LYS A 670 54.28 -1.03 25.33
N MET A 671 53.08 -1.45 24.92
CA MET A 671 51.83 -0.77 25.29
C MET A 671 51.63 -0.72 26.81
N VAL A 672 51.30 0.46 27.31
CA VAL A 672 51.01 0.74 28.73
C VAL A 672 49.55 1.15 28.88
N ARG A 673 48.89 0.60 29.92
CA ARG A 673 47.54 1.01 30.29
C ARG A 673 47.59 2.19 31.25
N VAL A 674 46.87 3.25 30.92
CA VAL A 674 46.78 4.49 31.71
C VAL A 674 45.69 4.33 32.78
N GLY A 675 45.95 4.80 34.00
CA GLY A 675 45.02 4.75 35.14
C GLY A 675 44.84 6.12 35.79
N GLY A 676 44.53 6.14 37.09
CA GLY A 676 44.50 7.39 37.87
C GLY A 676 45.90 7.98 38.12
N ASP A 677 46.95 7.18 37.95
CA ASP A 677 48.34 7.63 38.00
C ASP A 677 48.75 8.28 36.66
N THR A 678 49.68 9.23 36.73
CA THR A 678 50.22 9.89 35.53
C THR A 678 51.23 8.98 34.82
N ILE A 679 51.12 8.90 33.50
CA ILE A 679 52.08 8.24 32.62
C ILE A 679 52.75 9.31 31.75
N GLU A 680 54.08 9.26 31.64
CA GLU A 680 54.85 10.05 30.68
C GLU A 680 55.03 9.27 29.38
N TYR A 681 54.71 9.91 28.26
CA TYR A 681 54.91 9.37 26.91
C TYR A 681 55.97 10.19 26.19
N LYS A 682 56.96 9.53 25.59
CA LYS A 682 57.99 10.15 24.76
C LYS A 682 57.68 9.90 23.29
N PHE A 683 57.72 10.97 22.50
CA PHE A 683 57.59 10.86 21.05
C PHE A 683 58.77 10.08 20.47
N LYS A 684 58.52 9.27 19.43
CA LYS A 684 59.59 8.55 18.72
C LYS A 684 60.50 9.53 17.97
N GLN A 685 59.93 10.65 17.53
CA GLN A 685 60.64 11.74 16.89
C GLN A 685 60.22 13.05 17.57
N PRO A 686 61.17 13.84 18.13
CA PRO A 686 60.84 15.15 18.66
C PRO A 686 60.21 16.06 17.61
N PHE A 687 59.18 16.80 17.99
CA PHE A 687 58.56 17.81 17.14
C PHE A 687 59.42 19.09 17.11
N ALA A 688 59.18 19.97 16.12
CA ALA A 688 59.85 21.27 16.08
C ALA A 688 59.45 22.16 17.27
N GLU A 689 58.17 22.13 17.61
CA GLU A 689 57.57 22.79 18.78
C GLU A 689 56.63 21.82 19.50
N ALA A 690 56.15 22.18 20.70
CA ALA A 690 55.11 21.40 21.38
C ALA A 690 53.87 21.23 20.47
N PRO A 691 53.47 19.99 20.11
CA PRO A 691 52.33 19.72 19.25
C PRO A 691 51.00 19.88 20.00
N VAL A 692 49.88 19.76 19.28
CA VAL A 692 48.57 19.52 19.90
C VAL A 692 48.36 18.02 20.02
N VAL A 693 47.96 17.54 21.20
CA VAL A 693 47.78 16.11 21.50
C VAL A 693 46.32 15.82 21.85
N PHE A 694 45.72 14.87 21.14
CA PHE A 694 44.40 14.31 21.45
C PHE A 694 44.55 12.90 21.97
N VAL A 695 43.81 12.54 23.01
CA VAL A 695 43.83 11.21 23.62
C VAL A 695 42.42 10.64 23.75
N THR A 696 42.26 9.33 23.55
CA THR A 696 40.97 8.65 23.71
C THR A 696 41.16 7.26 24.33
N PRO A 697 40.50 6.96 25.47
CA PRO A 697 40.55 5.63 26.05
C PRO A 697 39.74 4.64 25.21
N ILE A 698 40.30 3.44 25.02
CA ILE A 698 39.57 2.29 24.48
C ILE A 698 39.09 1.46 25.68
N SER A 699 37.78 1.49 25.94
CA SER A 699 37.18 0.97 27.16
C SER A 699 35.87 0.22 26.94
N THR A 700 35.76 -0.95 27.57
CA THR A 700 34.52 -1.73 27.66
C THR A 700 33.81 -1.56 29.02
N LEU A 701 34.27 -0.60 29.83
CA LEU A 701 33.69 -0.32 31.14
C LEU A 701 32.23 0.14 30.99
N LYS A 702 31.40 -0.24 31.95
CA LYS A 702 29.98 0.17 32.03
C LYS A 702 29.81 1.53 32.73
N TYR A 703 30.81 2.40 32.59
CA TYR A 703 30.81 3.77 33.11
C TYR A 703 31.86 4.62 32.36
N PRO A 704 31.67 5.95 32.27
CA PRO A 704 32.54 6.80 31.48
C PRO A 704 33.88 7.07 32.18
N VAL A 705 34.96 7.03 31.41
CA VAL A 705 36.32 7.49 31.80
C VAL A 705 36.87 8.38 30.67
N LYS A 706 37.66 9.40 31.02
CA LYS A 706 38.23 10.34 30.04
C LYS A 706 39.73 10.46 30.25
N ALA A 707 40.49 10.33 29.16
CA ALA A 707 41.93 10.57 29.17
C ALA A 707 42.23 12.07 29.01
N ARG A 708 43.29 12.55 29.64
CA ARG A 708 43.74 13.94 29.55
C ARG A 708 45.24 14.01 29.31
N ALA A 709 45.64 14.65 28.21
CA ALA A 709 47.04 14.97 27.91
C ALA A 709 47.39 16.35 28.49
N TRP A 710 48.58 16.47 29.07
CA TRP A 710 49.06 17.71 29.70
C TRP A 710 50.59 17.72 29.77
N GLU A 711 51.18 18.88 30.14
CA GLU A 711 52.65 19.09 30.08
C GLU A 711 53.23 18.64 28.73
N ILE A 712 52.62 19.12 27.65
CA ILE A 712 53.01 18.77 26.29
C ILE A 712 54.25 19.58 25.92
N THR A 713 55.32 18.86 25.59
CA THR A 713 56.60 19.39 25.14
C THR A 713 56.89 18.90 23.72
N LYS A 714 57.97 19.37 23.11
CA LYS A 714 58.42 18.83 21.83
C LYS A 714 58.88 17.36 21.90
N ASP A 715 59.21 16.87 23.08
CA ASP A 715 59.80 15.53 23.30
C ASP A 715 58.77 14.51 23.81
N GLY A 716 57.63 14.96 24.33
CA GLY A 716 56.62 14.09 24.91
C GLY A 716 55.51 14.81 25.66
N PHE A 717 54.63 14.05 26.32
CA PHE A 717 53.53 14.57 27.14
C PHE A 717 53.18 13.64 28.31
N LYS A 718 52.46 14.17 29.30
CA LYS A 718 51.86 13.40 30.39
C LYS A 718 50.40 13.06 30.09
N VAL A 719 49.96 11.87 30.51
CA VAL A 719 48.57 11.41 30.33
C VAL A 719 48.02 10.75 31.59
N VAL A 720 46.74 11.01 31.89
CA VAL A 720 46.02 10.44 33.05
C VAL A 720 44.58 10.11 32.67
N LEU A 721 44.00 9.08 33.28
CA LEU A 721 42.56 8.82 33.22
C LEU A 721 41.83 9.49 34.38
N THR A 722 40.73 10.15 34.06
CA THR A 722 39.83 10.79 35.00
C THR A 722 38.45 10.15 34.94
N ARG A 723 37.70 10.23 36.05
CA ARG A 723 36.30 9.78 36.18
C ARG A 723 35.56 10.66 37.17
N GLN A 724 34.24 10.53 37.21
CA GLN A 724 33.40 11.21 38.19
C GLN A 724 33.75 10.77 39.62
N VAL A 725 33.84 11.72 40.55
CA VAL A 725 34.14 11.49 41.96
C VAL A 725 33.04 10.64 42.61
N GLU A 726 31.76 10.95 42.40
CA GLU A 726 30.66 10.18 43.01
C GLU A 726 30.66 8.71 42.57
N ALA A 727 31.07 8.41 41.34
CA ALA A 727 31.18 7.03 40.86
C ALA A 727 32.13 6.17 41.73
N SER A 728 33.03 6.79 42.52
CA SER A 728 33.88 6.09 43.49
C SER A 728 33.09 5.46 44.63
N LYS A 729 32.01 6.10 45.07
CA LYS A 729 31.18 5.64 46.18
C LYS A 729 30.32 4.44 45.81
N PHE A 730 30.10 4.21 44.51
CA PHE A 730 29.37 3.06 43.97
C PHE A 730 30.29 1.93 43.47
N GLY A 731 31.53 1.84 43.96
CA GLY A 731 32.45 0.73 43.64
C GLY A 731 33.08 0.74 42.24
N LYS A 732 32.93 1.83 41.46
CA LYS A 732 33.38 1.90 40.05
C LYS A 732 34.83 2.37 39.85
N ALA A 733 35.81 1.84 40.60
CA ALA A 733 37.21 2.31 40.63
C ALA A 733 37.86 2.54 39.24
N ILE A 734 38.83 3.46 39.09
CA ILE A 734 39.52 3.68 37.79
C ILE A 734 40.28 2.41 37.41
N VAL A 735 39.77 1.67 36.43
CA VAL A 735 40.46 0.52 35.84
C VAL A 735 41.37 1.02 34.72
N LYS A 736 42.64 0.58 34.71
CA LYS A 736 43.62 1.02 33.69
C LYS A 736 43.17 0.64 32.27
N GLN A 737 43.06 1.62 31.38
CA GLN A 737 42.63 1.43 29.98
C GLN A 737 43.77 1.61 28.99
N ARG A 738 43.61 1.01 27.80
CA ARG A 738 44.43 1.39 26.64
C ARG A 738 44.02 2.81 26.23
N VAL A 739 44.98 3.65 25.86
CA VAL A 739 44.71 5.00 25.39
C VAL A 739 45.37 5.16 24.03
N SER A 740 44.58 5.56 23.04
CA SER A 740 45.08 6.03 21.74
C SER A 740 45.42 7.52 21.83
N PHE A 741 46.44 7.96 21.11
CA PHE A 741 46.78 9.37 20.99
C PHE A 741 47.03 9.77 19.54
N PHE A 742 46.84 11.05 19.23
CA PHE A 742 47.21 11.70 17.98
C PHE A 742 47.84 13.05 18.31
N ALA A 743 49.13 13.21 18.01
CA ALA A 743 49.90 14.42 18.21
C ALA A 743 50.23 15.04 16.85
N ILE A 744 49.97 16.33 16.65
CA ILE A 744 50.18 17.00 15.36
C ILE A 744 50.72 18.42 15.54
N GLU A 745 51.58 18.85 14.61
CA GLU A 745 52.10 20.21 14.57
C GLU A 745 50.98 21.25 14.42
N LYS A 746 51.17 22.39 15.08
CA LYS A 746 50.29 23.56 14.92
C LYS A 746 50.55 24.19 13.56
N GLY A 747 49.51 24.75 12.95
CA GLY A 747 49.60 25.45 11.67
C GLY A 747 48.42 25.16 10.76
N SER A 748 48.58 25.52 9.49
CA SER A 748 47.57 25.30 8.46
C SER A 748 48.22 24.72 7.21
N THR A 749 47.56 23.74 6.61
CA THR A 749 48.03 23.01 5.43
C THR A 749 46.85 22.59 4.56
N THR A 750 47.11 22.13 3.34
CA THR A 750 46.12 21.49 2.47
C THR A 750 46.49 20.03 2.27
N ALA A 751 45.55 19.12 2.50
CA ALA A 751 45.68 17.69 2.20
C ALA A 751 44.29 17.10 1.90
N PHE A 752 44.21 16.11 1.01
CA PHE A 752 42.95 15.45 0.63
C PHE A 752 41.85 16.41 0.13
N ASP A 753 42.22 17.48 -0.57
CA ASP A 753 41.33 18.58 -0.98
C ASP A 753 40.62 19.30 0.19
N LYS A 754 41.13 19.13 1.41
CA LYS A 754 40.67 19.80 2.63
C LYS A 754 41.73 20.79 3.14
N ILE A 755 41.24 21.81 3.83
CA ILE A 755 42.05 22.70 4.66
C ILE A 755 42.15 22.06 6.05
N ILE A 756 43.37 21.72 6.46
CA ILE A 756 43.65 21.22 7.80
C ILE A 756 44.25 22.35 8.61
N SER A 757 43.62 22.69 9.74
CA SER A 757 44.06 23.77 10.62
C SER A 757 44.15 23.25 12.05
N VAL A 758 45.29 23.51 12.69
CA VAL A 758 45.61 23.02 14.04
C VAL A 758 46.10 24.20 14.87
N GLY A 759 45.54 24.34 16.07
CA GLY A 759 45.93 25.41 17.00
C GLY A 759 45.56 25.10 18.44
N ASN A 760 45.90 26.03 19.32
CA ASN A 760 45.49 26.00 20.72
C ASN A 760 45.11 27.41 21.19
N GLN A 761 44.33 27.47 22.27
CA GLN A 761 43.87 28.72 22.88
C GLN A 761 43.79 28.53 24.39
N ASP A 762 44.35 29.46 25.15
CA ASP A 762 44.11 29.53 26.58
C ASP A 762 42.68 30.01 26.84
N MET A 763 41.92 29.23 27.61
CA MET A 763 40.51 29.49 27.86
C MET A 763 40.24 29.48 29.36
N GLU A 764 39.44 30.45 29.80
CA GLU A 764 38.96 30.54 31.18
C GLU A 764 37.45 30.29 31.22
N PHE A 765 37.06 29.17 31.84
CA PHE A 765 35.66 28.78 32.00
C PHE A 765 35.14 29.19 33.37
N LEU A 766 34.13 30.06 33.37
CA LEU A 766 33.58 30.66 34.60
C LEU A 766 32.41 29.86 35.20
N ASN A 767 31.73 29.01 34.42
CA ASN A 767 30.61 28.17 34.84
C ASN A 767 30.25 27.12 33.75
N ASN A 768 29.32 26.21 34.08
CA ASN A 768 28.88 25.12 33.18
C ASN A 768 27.79 25.52 32.15
N TYR A 769 27.27 26.76 32.16
CA TYR A 769 26.16 27.18 31.31
C TYR A 769 26.58 28.09 30.16
N ASN A 770 27.64 28.88 30.37
CA ASN A 770 28.09 29.88 29.42
C ASN A 770 28.70 29.26 28.16
N ARG A 771 28.65 30.07 27.10
CA ARG A 771 29.29 29.86 25.81
C ARG A 771 30.69 30.47 25.82
N PHE A 772 31.68 29.71 25.38
CA PHE A 772 33.06 30.17 25.23
C PHE A 772 33.53 29.92 23.80
N GLN A 773 34.10 30.94 23.16
CA GLN A 773 34.53 30.85 21.76
C GLN A 773 35.96 30.32 21.65
N LEU A 774 36.10 29.23 20.90
CA LEU A 774 37.37 28.71 20.41
C LEU A 774 37.61 29.28 19.01
N ASN A 775 38.60 30.13 18.85
CA ASN A 775 38.85 30.86 17.60
C ASN A 775 39.81 30.10 16.70
N PHE A 776 39.46 29.97 15.42
CA PHE A 776 40.28 29.29 14.41
C PHE A 776 41.33 30.20 13.77
N GLY A 777 41.20 31.52 13.96
CA GLY A 777 42.07 32.53 13.33
C GLY A 777 41.77 32.80 11.86
N LYS A 778 40.87 32.02 11.23
CA LYS A 778 40.37 32.20 9.85
C LYS A 778 39.01 31.53 9.70
N GLU A 779 38.27 31.85 8.64
CA GLU A 779 37.03 31.14 8.31
C GLU A 779 37.32 29.72 7.82
N LEU A 780 36.53 28.77 8.30
CA LEU A 780 36.56 27.36 7.92
C LEU A 780 35.17 26.94 7.48
N ASN A 781 35.07 26.22 6.37
CA ASN A 781 33.83 25.72 5.76
C ASN A 781 33.55 24.28 6.20
N ASN A 782 32.35 24.04 6.73
CA ASN A 782 31.89 22.72 7.23
C ASN A 782 32.93 21.96 8.06
N PRO A 783 33.54 22.59 9.08
CA PRO A 783 34.70 22.01 9.75
C PRO A 783 34.34 20.76 10.56
N LYS A 784 35.05 19.65 10.31
CA LYS A 784 35.12 18.53 11.25
C LYS A 784 36.09 18.89 12.37
N LEU A 785 35.55 19.19 13.55
CA LEU A 785 36.31 19.77 14.65
C LEU A 785 36.59 18.74 15.75
N ILE A 786 37.87 18.58 16.08
CA ILE A 786 38.35 17.82 17.23
C ILE A 786 39.01 18.80 18.19
N PHE A 787 38.66 18.71 19.47
CA PHE A 787 39.14 19.62 20.51
C PHE A 787 39.25 18.90 21.85
N GLN A 788 40.33 19.15 22.58
CA GLN A 788 40.58 18.59 23.91
C GLN A 788 41.48 19.52 24.74
N TYR A 789 41.42 19.40 26.07
CA TYR A 789 42.37 20.07 26.95
C TYR A 789 43.81 19.61 26.69
N GLN A 790 44.74 20.57 26.72
CA GLN A 790 46.19 20.41 26.57
C GLN A 790 46.94 20.66 27.89
N SER A 791 46.21 21.05 28.93
CA SER A 791 46.69 21.29 30.29
C SER A 791 45.82 20.54 31.29
N PHE A 792 46.33 20.38 32.52
CA PHE A 792 45.61 19.80 33.64
C PHE A 792 45.78 20.66 34.89
N ASN A 793 45.56 21.97 34.73
CA ASN A 793 45.79 22.97 35.78
C ASN A 793 44.87 22.73 36.98
N ARG A 794 43.68 22.18 36.75
CA ARG A 794 42.78 21.71 37.80
C ARG A 794 42.56 20.19 37.71
N PRO A 795 42.88 19.41 38.77
CA PRO A 795 42.75 17.96 38.77
C PRO A 795 41.28 17.51 38.94
N LEU A 796 40.45 17.79 37.94
CA LEU A 796 38.99 17.62 37.90
C LEU A 796 38.58 16.98 36.57
N LEU A 797 37.64 16.02 36.60
CA LEU A 797 36.97 15.57 35.38
C LEU A 797 36.08 16.71 34.87
N SER A 798 36.30 17.11 33.62
CA SER A 798 35.41 18.01 32.92
C SER A 798 35.35 17.65 31.44
N LEU A 799 34.17 17.77 30.84
CA LEU A 799 33.96 17.55 29.41
C LEU A 799 33.88 18.91 28.70
N LEU A 800 34.65 19.05 27.62
CA LEU A 800 34.38 20.11 26.64
C LEU A 800 33.33 19.57 25.67
N ARG A 801 32.26 20.33 25.46
CA ARG A 801 31.18 19.99 24.53
C ARG A 801 30.92 21.12 23.55
N LEU A 802 30.56 20.76 22.34
CA LEU A 802 30.19 21.71 21.29
C LEU A 802 28.72 22.11 21.45
N ILE A 803 28.42 23.40 21.52
CA ILE A 803 27.06 23.86 21.84
C ILE A 803 26.08 23.60 20.70
N ASP A 804 26.48 23.90 19.46
CA ASP A 804 25.60 23.87 18.30
C ASP A 804 26.18 22.97 17.20
N LEU A 805 25.31 22.19 16.55
CA LEU A 805 25.66 21.42 15.36
C LEU A 805 26.10 22.33 14.21
N ASP A 806 25.54 23.53 14.13
CA ASP A 806 25.96 24.54 13.15
C ASP A 806 27.45 24.90 13.25
N ASP A 807 28.12 24.63 14.39
CA ASP A 807 29.57 24.82 14.51
C ASP A 807 30.39 23.73 13.79
N LEU A 808 29.76 22.64 13.33
CA LEU A 808 30.38 21.59 12.49
C LEU A 808 30.01 21.69 11.00
N TYR A 809 28.95 22.43 10.66
CA TYR A 809 28.32 22.37 9.33
C TYR A 809 28.09 23.75 8.69
N LYS A 810 28.64 24.83 9.24
CA LYS A 810 28.58 26.17 8.64
C LYS A 810 29.96 26.80 8.59
N THR A 811 30.14 27.72 7.63
CA THR A 811 31.32 28.56 7.52
C THR A 811 31.45 29.46 8.76
N LYS A 812 32.52 29.27 9.54
CA LYS A 812 32.77 30.04 10.77
C LYS A 812 34.26 30.20 11.04
N SER A 813 34.61 31.29 11.72
CA SER A 813 35.97 31.54 12.23
C SER A 813 36.18 31.09 13.67
N TYR A 814 35.18 30.46 14.28
CA TYR A 814 35.20 29.98 15.66
C TYR A 814 34.19 28.83 15.87
N ALA A 815 34.34 28.10 16.98
CA ALA A 815 33.36 27.17 17.52
C ALA A 815 32.95 27.53 18.94
N ASN A 816 31.73 27.18 19.34
CA ASN A 816 31.21 27.49 20.67
C ASN A 816 31.31 26.27 21.58
N LEU A 817 32.18 26.38 22.56
CA LEU A 817 32.40 25.36 23.56
C LEU A 817 31.63 25.67 24.84
N ARG A 818 31.22 24.61 25.52
CA ARG A 818 30.73 24.61 26.90
C ARG A 818 31.52 23.59 27.70
N VAL A 819 31.79 23.90 28.95
CA VAL A 819 32.38 22.94 29.89
C VAL A 819 31.30 22.30 30.75
N PHE A 820 31.42 21.01 30.98
CA PHE A 820 30.65 20.27 31.97
C PHE A 820 31.60 19.68 32.99
N ALA A 821 31.80 20.42 34.09
CA ALA A 821 32.61 20.00 35.22
C ALA A 821 31.85 19.02 36.12
N ASP A 822 32.56 18.05 36.69
CA ASP A 822 32.03 17.15 37.72
C ASP A 822 31.63 17.93 38.98
N THR A 823 30.32 18.12 39.17
CA THR A 823 29.74 18.82 40.33
C THR A 823 29.68 17.97 41.58
N SER A 824 30.00 16.67 41.51
CA SER A 824 30.06 15.79 42.67
C SER A 824 31.35 15.90 43.47
N ASP A 825 32.35 16.65 42.96
CA ASP A 825 33.55 17.00 43.72
C ASP A 825 33.30 18.31 44.51
N PRO A 826 32.98 18.25 45.82
CA PRO A 826 32.65 19.44 46.61
C PRO A 826 33.82 20.43 46.71
N ASN A 827 35.06 19.96 46.51
CA ASN A 827 36.25 20.80 46.54
C ASN A 827 36.53 21.46 45.18
N LYS A 828 35.81 21.09 44.12
CA LYS A 828 36.15 21.46 42.74
C LYS A 828 35.00 22.04 41.89
N THR A 829 33.98 22.62 42.52
CA THR A 829 32.92 23.35 41.81
C THR A 829 33.47 24.52 40.98
N ILE A 830 33.01 24.66 39.74
CA ILE A 830 33.31 25.78 38.84
C ILE A 830 32.45 27.00 39.18
N SER A 831 33.06 28.17 39.28
CA SER A 831 32.35 29.44 39.51
C SER A 831 33.20 30.62 39.08
N LYS A 832 32.61 31.83 39.03
CA LYS A 832 33.34 33.06 38.68
C LYS A 832 34.56 33.32 39.58
N ILE A 833 34.53 32.87 40.84
CA ILE A 833 35.63 33.03 41.80
C ILE A 833 36.59 31.83 41.82
N LYS A 834 36.24 30.73 41.15
CA LYS A 834 37.05 29.51 41.00
C LYS A 834 36.93 28.98 39.56
N PRO A 835 37.42 29.74 38.56
CA PRO A 835 37.31 29.33 37.17
C PRO A 835 38.15 28.09 36.87
N ILE A 836 37.89 27.46 35.72
CA ILE A 836 38.78 26.45 35.13
C ILE A 836 39.57 27.18 34.04
N SER A 837 40.86 27.40 34.25
CA SER A 837 41.75 28.03 33.28
C SER A 837 42.63 26.97 32.66
N GLU A 838 42.42 26.66 31.38
CA GLU A 838 43.07 25.55 30.69
C GLU A 838 43.38 25.92 29.24
N THR A 839 44.47 25.39 28.69
CA THR A 839 44.76 25.45 27.26
C THR A 839 43.91 24.41 26.54
N VAL A 840 43.16 24.83 25.53
CA VAL A 840 42.36 23.96 24.66
C VAL A 840 43.02 23.86 23.30
N GLY A 841 43.36 22.65 22.89
CA GLY A 841 43.94 22.33 21.60
C GLY A 841 42.85 21.85 20.66
N TRP A 842 42.98 22.21 19.39
CA TRP A 842 41.99 21.90 18.38
C TRP A 842 42.61 21.62 17.02
N MET A 843 41.90 20.78 16.26
CA MET A 843 42.17 20.47 14.87
C MET A 843 40.85 20.50 14.11
N ALA A 844 40.82 21.20 12.98
CA ALA A 844 39.68 21.30 12.11
C ALA A 844 40.06 20.83 10.70
N ILE A 845 39.25 19.94 10.14
CA ILE A 845 39.33 19.50 8.75
C ILE A 845 38.15 20.15 8.01
N SER A 846 38.46 21.12 7.15
CA SER A 846 37.50 22.02 6.50
C SER A 846 37.47 21.79 5.01
N ASP A 847 36.32 21.99 4.39
CA ASP A 847 36.23 22.12 2.93
C ASP A 847 37.08 23.30 2.46
N ASN A 848 37.76 23.16 1.32
CA ASN A 848 38.50 24.26 0.70
C ASN A 848 37.52 25.35 0.23
N GLU A 849 37.86 26.63 0.32
CA GLU A 849 37.01 27.75 -0.19
C GLU A 849 36.67 27.62 -1.68
N SER A 850 37.43 26.78 -2.41
CA SER A 850 37.19 26.38 -3.79
C SER A 850 35.96 25.47 -4.01
N ALA A 851 35.45 24.81 -2.96
CA ALA A 851 34.24 24.00 -3.03
C ALA A 851 33.01 24.88 -2.78
N GLY A 852 32.83 25.89 -3.64
CA GLY A 852 31.57 26.60 -3.75
C GLY A 852 30.47 25.58 -3.98
N THR A 853 29.64 25.43 -2.95
CA THR A 853 28.34 24.78 -2.94
C THR A 853 27.67 24.84 -4.31
N GLY A 854 27.20 23.68 -4.78
CA GLY A 854 26.16 23.65 -5.80
C GLY A 854 25.07 24.67 -5.48
N ILE A 855 24.51 25.26 -6.53
CA ILE A 855 23.45 26.28 -6.56
C ILE A 855 22.66 26.31 -5.24
N GLN A 856 22.96 27.27 -4.37
CA GLN A 856 22.05 27.69 -3.31
C GLN A 856 21.62 29.12 -3.60
N ASN A 857 20.31 29.25 -3.87
CA ASN A 857 19.51 30.46 -3.79
C ASN A 857 20.03 31.70 -4.54
N VAL A 858 19.74 31.77 -5.84
CA VAL A 858 19.59 33.08 -6.49
C VAL A 858 18.13 33.48 -6.40
N ALA A 859 17.82 34.38 -5.47
CA ALA A 859 16.58 35.13 -5.51
C ALA A 859 16.56 35.94 -6.81
N GLY A 860 15.50 35.76 -7.60
CA GLY A 860 15.31 36.46 -8.86
C GLY A 860 15.26 37.97 -8.66
N GLY A 861 16.09 38.68 -9.42
CA GLY A 861 15.97 40.11 -9.66
C GLY A 861 16.33 40.38 -11.11
N GLU A 862 15.33 40.48 -11.98
CA GLU A 862 15.50 41.01 -13.33
C GLU A 862 15.98 42.47 -13.25
N THR A 863 17.08 42.83 -13.90
CA THR A 863 17.34 44.21 -14.39
C THR A 863 18.46 44.23 -15.46
N ALA A 864 18.01 44.25 -16.73
CA ALA A 864 18.47 44.93 -17.95
C ALA A 864 19.92 45.44 -18.24
N ASP A 865 20.99 45.13 -17.51
CA ASP A 865 22.32 45.76 -17.76
C ASP A 865 23.49 44.80 -18.15
N LEU A 866 23.23 43.56 -18.58
CA LEU A 866 24.28 42.67 -19.14
C LEU A 866 23.84 42.19 -20.53
N SER A 867 24.53 42.63 -21.58
CA SER A 867 24.32 42.14 -22.95
C SER A 867 25.41 41.13 -23.32
N VAL A 868 25.00 40.01 -23.91
CA VAL A 868 25.90 39.02 -24.52
C VAL A 868 25.41 38.77 -25.95
N GLU A 869 26.21 39.14 -26.93
CA GLU A 869 25.89 39.01 -28.35
C GLU A 869 26.98 38.25 -29.10
N VAL A 870 26.57 37.32 -29.95
CA VAL A 870 27.50 36.59 -30.81
C VAL A 870 27.42 37.14 -32.22
N ASN A 871 28.46 37.85 -32.66
CA ASN A 871 28.54 38.45 -33.99
C ASN A 871 29.96 38.31 -34.55
N GLY A 872 30.08 37.98 -35.84
CA GLY A 872 31.38 37.92 -36.53
C GLY A 872 32.38 36.89 -35.98
N GLY A 873 31.92 35.80 -35.38
CA GLY A 873 32.79 34.78 -34.76
C GLY A 873 33.25 35.12 -33.34
N MET A 874 32.76 36.22 -32.76
CA MET A 874 33.11 36.66 -31.40
C MET A 874 31.89 36.64 -30.48
N VAL A 875 32.11 36.33 -29.21
CA VAL A 875 31.18 36.57 -28.10
C VAL A 875 31.51 37.93 -27.50
N ASN A 876 30.61 38.89 -27.68
CA ASN A 876 30.73 40.26 -27.19
C ASN A 876 29.92 40.39 -25.90
N VAL A 877 30.57 40.77 -24.81
CA VAL A 877 29.94 40.98 -23.51
C VAL A 877 29.99 42.47 -23.19
N ARG A 878 28.85 43.08 -22.90
CA ARG A 878 28.75 44.51 -22.57
C ARG A 878 28.13 44.68 -21.19
N ASP A 879 28.84 45.39 -20.32
CA ASP A 879 28.38 45.83 -19.00
C ASP A 879 29.16 47.09 -18.61
N ALA A 880 28.46 48.23 -18.58
CA ALA A 880 29.06 49.54 -18.31
C ALA A 880 29.68 49.66 -16.90
N LYS A 881 29.37 48.74 -15.97
CA LYS A 881 29.87 48.76 -14.58
C LYS A 881 30.91 47.66 -14.30
N ALA A 882 31.14 46.75 -15.23
CA ALA A 882 32.09 45.65 -15.04
C ALA A 882 33.50 46.05 -15.50
N THR A 883 34.52 45.57 -14.80
CA THR A 883 35.92 45.73 -15.20
C THR A 883 36.55 44.41 -15.64
N ALA A 884 35.93 43.26 -15.34
CA ALA A 884 36.37 41.95 -15.78
C ALA A 884 35.20 40.97 -16.04
N VAL A 885 35.42 40.02 -16.95
CA VAL A 885 34.50 38.92 -17.30
C VAL A 885 35.25 37.58 -17.33
N ALA A 886 34.57 36.52 -16.92
CA ALA A 886 35.05 35.15 -17.06
C ALA A 886 33.93 34.24 -17.59
N VAL A 887 34.32 33.24 -18.38
CA VAL A 887 33.44 32.22 -18.95
C VAL A 887 33.71 30.90 -18.23
N TYR A 888 32.65 30.22 -17.82
CA TYR A 888 32.68 28.96 -17.09
C TYR A 888 31.89 27.88 -17.82
N THR A 889 32.28 26.62 -17.67
CA THR A 889 31.42 25.48 -18.03
C THR A 889 30.26 25.35 -17.03
N ALA A 890 29.23 24.57 -17.38
CA ALA A 890 28.15 24.22 -16.45
C ALA A 890 28.64 23.49 -15.17
N SER A 891 29.81 22.84 -15.22
CA SER A 891 30.47 22.22 -14.05
C SER A 891 31.28 23.21 -13.21
N GLY A 892 31.32 24.50 -13.58
CA GLY A 892 31.99 25.56 -12.83
C GLY A 892 33.47 25.76 -13.18
N ALA A 893 34.01 25.08 -14.19
CA ALA A 893 35.39 25.26 -14.61
C ALA A 893 35.56 26.55 -15.45
N LYS A 894 36.50 27.42 -15.09
CA LYS A 894 36.78 28.65 -15.85
C LYS A 894 37.52 28.31 -17.14
N VAL A 895 36.96 28.67 -18.28
CA VAL A 895 37.49 28.36 -19.62
C VAL A 895 38.05 29.57 -20.36
N ALA A 896 37.61 30.78 -20.01
CA ALA A 896 38.18 32.02 -20.56
C ALA A 896 37.97 33.19 -19.59
N SER A 897 38.77 34.25 -19.71
CA SER A 897 38.55 35.53 -19.02
C SER A 897 39.14 36.69 -19.79
N ALA A 898 38.53 37.87 -19.68
CA ALA A 898 38.98 39.11 -20.32
C ALA A 898 38.66 40.31 -19.42
N ASN A 899 39.43 41.39 -19.58
CA ASN A 899 39.12 42.68 -18.96
C ASN A 899 38.24 43.50 -19.92
N PHE A 900 37.35 44.33 -19.37
CA PHE A 900 36.56 45.24 -20.19
C PHE A 900 37.40 46.41 -20.69
N GLN A 901 37.27 46.76 -21.97
CA GLN A 901 37.80 47.97 -22.58
C GLN A 901 36.64 48.78 -23.16
N GLY A 902 36.44 50.02 -22.69
CA GLY A 902 35.33 50.86 -23.15
C GLY A 902 33.93 50.34 -22.82
N GLY A 903 33.78 49.47 -21.81
CA GLY A 903 32.49 48.86 -21.43
C GLY A 903 32.14 47.57 -22.19
N GLU A 904 33.07 47.05 -23.02
CA GLU A 904 32.91 45.76 -23.72
C GLU A 904 34.10 44.81 -23.47
N ALA A 905 33.85 43.51 -23.56
CA ALA A 905 34.86 42.46 -23.55
C ALA A 905 34.52 41.40 -24.60
N HIS A 906 35.53 40.84 -25.25
CA HIS A 906 35.35 39.95 -26.40
C HIS A 906 36.05 38.61 -26.19
N PHE A 907 35.40 37.52 -26.60
CA PHE A 907 35.99 36.18 -26.67
C PHE A 907 35.85 35.63 -28.08
N ASP A 908 36.88 34.97 -28.59
CA ASP A 908 36.74 34.19 -29.82
C ASP A 908 35.80 33.01 -29.56
N LEU A 909 34.72 32.91 -30.35
CA LEU A 909 33.76 31.82 -30.23
C LEU A 909 34.43 30.47 -30.53
N ALA A 910 35.45 30.45 -31.40
CA ALA A 910 36.21 29.26 -31.76
C ALA A 910 37.10 28.76 -30.62
N SER A 911 37.49 29.60 -29.66
CA SER A 911 38.29 29.19 -28.49
C SER A 911 37.45 28.65 -27.33
N LEU A 912 36.13 28.84 -27.34
CA LEU A 912 35.23 28.38 -26.27
C LEU A 912 34.70 26.96 -26.51
N PRO A 913 34.68 26.07 -25.51
CA PRO A 913 34.21 24.69 -25.70
C PRO A 913 32.70 24.63 -26.02
N ALA A 914 32.29 23.63 -26.80
CA ALA A 914 30.88 23.36 -27.05
C ALA A 914 30.17 22.95 -25.75
N GLY A 915 28.90 23.36 -25.59
CA GLY A 915 28.09 23.08 -24.40
C GLY A 915 27.43 24.32 -23.81
N ILE A 916 26.88 24.16 -22.61
CA ILE A 916 26.31 25.27 -21.83
C ILE A 916 27.43 25.96 -21.07
N LEU A 917 27.64 27.23 -21.38
CA LEU A 917 28.61 28.10 -20.72
C LEU A 917 27.89 29.20 -19.94
N VAL A 918 28.53 29.63 -18.85
CA VAL A 918 28.07 30.73 -18.01
C VAL A 918 29.12 31.84 -18.07
N ILE A 919 28.72 33.00 -18.57
CA ILE A 919 29.54 34.21 -18.59
C ILE A 919 29.22 34.97 -17.31
N LYS A 920 30.21 35.24 -16.49
CA LYS A 920 30.08 35.99 -15.23
C LYS A 920 30.97 37.21 -15.26
N VAL A 921 30.40 38.36 -14.93
CA VAL A 921 31.12 39.63 -14.83
C VAL A 921 31.33 39.98 -13.36
N ASN A 922 32.40 40.71 -13.06
CA ASN A 922 32.74 41.06 -11.67
C ASN A 922 31.80 42.11 -11.03
N SER A 923 30.86 42.66 -11.80
CA SER A 923 29.70 43.41 -11.27
C SER A 923 28.67 42.50 -10.57
N GLY A 924 28.89 41.18 -10.58
CA GLY A 924 28.01 40.18 -9.94
C GLY A 924 26.96 39.59 -10.88
N LYS A 925 26.84 40.10 -12.11
CA LYS A 925 25.88 39.61 -13.11
C LYS A 925 26.41 38.40 -13.87
N PHE A 926 25.51 37.64 -14.47
CA PHE A 926 25.86 36.52 -15.33
C PHE A 926 24.85 36.29 -16.46
N SER A 927 25.28 35.65 -17.53
CA SER A 927 24.44 35.24 -18.66
C SER A 927 24.84 33.85 -19.15
N LYS A 928 23.88 33.14 -19.75
CA LYS A 928 24.09 31.80 -20.31
C LYS A 928 24.36 31.92 -21.81
N LEU A 929 25.43 31.28 -22.27
CA LEU A 929 25.73 31.09 -23.69
C LEU A 929 25.68 29.60 -24.02
N VAL A 930 25.00 29.23 -25.11
CA VAL A 930 24.98 27.85 -25.59
C VAL A 930 25.73 27.80 -26.92
N ILE A 931 26.86 27.11 -26.94
CA ILE A 931 27.64 26.88 -28.15
C ILE A 931 27.35 25.48 -28.63
N ARG A 932 26.72 25.37 -29.81
CA ARG A 932 26.53 24.12 -30.54
C ARG A 932 27.53 24.11 -31.69
N ARG A 933 28.39 23.10 -31.74
CA ARG A 933 29.31 22.87 -32.86
C ARG A 933 28.93 21.59 -33.57
#